data_AF-A0A942V041-F1
#
_entry.id   AF-A0A942V041-F1
#
_cell.length_a   1.000
_cell.length_b   1.000
_cell.length_c   1.000
_cell.angle_alpha   90.00
_cell.angle_beta   90.00
_cell.angle_gamma   90.00
#
_symmetry.space_group_name_H-M   'P 1'
#
loop_
_entity.id
_entity.type
_entity.pdbx_description
1 polymer ?
#
loop_
_entity_poly.entity_id
_entity_poly.type
_entity_poly.pdbx_seq_one_letter_code
_entity_poly.pdbx_strand_id
1 'polypeptide(L)'
;MNIEGLNLTKKINVSNPISVKHSNHNPSFSGHILTQDTHGEDVYKFNLPNAPEGTTLILAVMSTDKNGDYKLVQKPFEWGEKLNGFNSVVIPASSLNLEKNQVLGYKFKVAGKTDFTDNYVRDGEFNIAMPLERSNPERPRQIEHILIDSFNINDFSKRVKRNHFNLLGGTLNTVNEKIDDLYKAGVRNILGTPIFGQDNKSSHGYWTTNPYQITNNLGNLSDFNKLMINLYKHNMSWTADGAFVNEGLEGIHLADMMNFGEDSPFIYMFETKDIGNQPFKFGILSKQEDVEKHTHIQLMNAPYKIVFEKADDGTYKEAEIIKNKNYTSQKPTYIQVFDDRLASESQMNGDEKFNVYENKDSGDNFEIANYKDSVQAYNRRVDPKNVKENYEKYLAVKKHNPDIEFKNTLKEWPNFKLEMSNKDGGVSLWVGNSDIAKKRFVVFESILDGMTLSKEKKDLIKAAQYQVQDDTIQVGKFWTAEVSRKLTEYTAHEIAQKLKDNSVDSYKTAINSLIKEGKLSPQTSIVLAQEGSEGSPLENILSTNWMGERDYTLKTQKLPESITDGLMSYPMDAIEFSPDLNGVLAYPYIKNFAVTEDTVGLSRFDMFKMGDKYYKLMPEKYRTLYKSMDNVYAKEMTAQAMDIMKALQEKTGISYLDANNELTQQGKEVYSLVASDIAKFLIVSALVPEIEPEQNESMLEYDVKKLNKVDTCYLGLQYETSPEDIARSLINKIKNGLNNIDDNAKAKFVDSIYNRIGKIDSDAVNVAKLIVEKTESGLDWRIDAAKDVADWDSEEAGYVSKKDNLNFVLSFWNKFNKGVREYNPKSYTIGELTDINDSDLPKSQFLQKTGFTTLSDYDWFYGTLPSVYGQNADGNNSSDMYKTISEQFGKYKDSGFAEHINYAHRFVGNQDKPRINHLLSMNVGAFNADKMKEAKRIFDDALNSSKEFKNLGEAYKTSYREALRMISEGAYKINGKFKEYDNENFGVRPFDFTIEEITKLAKEINPEFKKFANENKSSVEKLEADILENLVSFALEKNEAITFAQVGLPGNPTTYAGDELGMTGWETACKNEKQENRNALRWDWLNNENYKFIKKHYDNISKIRNIRNDLAASALVNGATIKLYQQPLTNKGNAIAFYRYNDKTDSIVVLHNSAYGSEPWQRGDKAYMDSIKLGGLPMGLPSGTVFVNALNKSERYMVKDGARIEHVDDKGHRIGDIELDKKGLILVREKDFRGNAFPSFKGKIENPNVKLANTKYNFSYMKR
;
A
#
# COMPACT_ATOMS: atom_id res chain seq x y z
N MET A 1 -9.21 -41.63 -36.09
CA MET A 1 -8.66 -42.99 -35.90
C MET A 1 -8.51 -43.21 -34.41
N ASN A 2 -8.97 -44.36 -33.93
CA ASN A 2 -8.83 -44.81 -32.55
C ASN A 2 -8.02 -46.12 -32.59
N ILE A 3 -7.22 -46.31 -31.54
CA ILE A 3 -6.75 -47.57 -30.95
C ILE A 3 -5.47 -48.23 -31.50
N GLU A 4 -4.61 -48.51 -30.50
CA GLU A 4 -3.64 -49.60 -30.32
C GLU A 4 -2.34 -49.64 -31.12
N GLY A 5 -1.25 -49.50 -30.36
CA GLY A 5 -0.02 -50.24 -30.62
C GLY A 5 1.23 -49.49 -30.23
N LEU A 6 1.55 -49.45 -28.92
CA LEU A 6 2.89 -49.77 -28.38
C LEU A 6 2.91 -49.52 -26.87
N ASN A 7 2.48 -50.56 -26.14
CA ASN A 7 2.80 -50.79 -24.75
C ASN A 7 4.30 -51.09 -24.63
N LEU A 8 5.10 -50.11 -24.23
CA LEU A 8 6.37 -50.33 -23.56
C LEU A 8 6.44 -49.39 -22.35
N THR A 9 5.79 -49.82 -21.28
CA THR A 9 6.00 -49.31 -19.92
C THR A 9 7.48 -49.48 -19.53
N LYS A 10 8.28 -48.45 -19.75
CA LYS A 10 9.36 -48.10 -18.83
C LYS A 10 8.84 -46.97 -17.95
N LYS A 11 8.45 -47.31 -16.72
CA LYS A 11 8.37 -46.34 -15.62
C LYS A 11 9.75 -45.71 -15.50
N ILE A 12 9.94 -44.54 -16.10
CA ILE A 12 11.01 -43.65 -15.68
C ILE A 12 10.46 -43.00 -14.42
N ASN A 13 10.84 -43.57 -13.27
CA ASN A 13 10.82 -42.82 -12.02
C ASN A 13 11.79 -41.66 -12.21
N VAL A 14 11.27 -40.50 -12.60
CA VAL A 14 11.99 -39.24 -12.40
C VAL A 14 11.90 -38.96 -10.91
N SER A 15 12.81 -39.55 -10.15
CA SER A 15 13.06 -39.15 -8.77
C SER A 15 13.63 -37.74 -8.83
N ASN A 16 12.79 -36.77 -8.51
CA ASN A 16 13.20 -35.45 -8.06
C ASN A 16 14.32 -35.62 -7.00
N PRO A 17 15.51 -35.01 -7.12
CA PRO A 17 16.59 -35.24 -6.14
C PRO A 17 16.30 -34.69 -4.75
N ILE A 18 15.15 -34.04 -4.53
CA ILE A 18 14.73 -33.42 -3.26
C ILE A 18 13.63 -34.26 -2.57
N SER A 19 13.68 -35.59 -2.65
CA SER A 19 12.71 -36.46 -1.97
C SER A 19 13.37 -37.57 -1.16
N VAL A 20 14.17 -37.18 -0.16
CA VAL A 20 14.49 -38.11 0.92
C VAL A 20 13.29 -38.14 1.87
N LYS A 21 12.42 -39.16 1.71
CA LYS A 21 11.36 -39.48 2.69
C LYS A 21 12.00 -39.91 4.01
N HIS A 22 12.22 -38.98 4.92
CA HIS A 22 12.49 -39.30 6.33
C HIS A 22 11.20 -39.20 7.14
N SER A 23 10.77 -40.36 7.65
CA SER A 23 9.56 -40.56 8.46
C SER A 23 9.68 -40.13 9.94
N ASN A 24 10.77 -39.47 10.32
CA ASN A 24 10.98 -38.93 11.67
C ASN A 24 11.18 -37.42 11.59
N HIS A 25 10.09 -36.67 11.54
CA HIS A 25 10.14 -35.21 11.52
C HIS A 25 10.49 -34.68 12.92
N ASN A 26 11.73 -34.26 13.12
CA ASN A 26 12.03 -33.37 14.23
C ASN A 26 11.25 -32.05 14.04
N PRO A 27 10.77 -31.43 15.14
CA PRO A 27 10.16 -30.11 15.10
C PRO A 27 11.14 -29.07 14.53
N SER A 28 10.62 -28.02 13.91
CA SER A 28 11.44 -26.95 13.32
C SER A 28 11.62 -25.79 14.33
N PHE A 29 12.84 -25.26 14.45
CA PHE A 29 13.36 -24.23 15.35
C PHE A 29 14.05 -23.09 14.57
N SER A 30 13.28 -22.11 14.13
CA SER A 30 13.82 -20.83 13.62
C SER A 30 14.03 -19.84 14.78
N GLY A 31 14.95 -20.15 15.70
CA GLY A 31 15.14 -19.40 16.94
C GLY A 31 16.15 -18.25 16.85
N HIS A 32 15.91 -17.21 16.05
CA HIS A 32 16.81 -16.06 16.01
C HIS A 32 16.09 -14.72 15.73
N ILE A 33 16.72 -13.62 16.13
CA ILE A 33 16.31 -12.24 15.84
C ILE A 33 17.56 -11.46 15.43
N LEU A 34 17.49 -10.70 14.34
CA LEU A 34 18.45 -9.63 14.05
C LEU A 34 17.86 -8.34 14.62
N THR A 35 18.62 -7.60 15.42
CA THR A 35 18.21 -6.31 16.01
C THR A 35 19.44 -5.40 16.12
N GLN A 36 19.32 -4.27 16.80
CA GLN A 36 20.44 -3.40 17.15
C GLN A 36 20.58 -3.31 18.66
N ASP A 37 21.81 -3.27 19.14
CA ASP A 37 22.11 -2.99 20.53
C ASP A 37 21.91 -1.49 20.88
N THR A 38 22.38 -1.13 22.08
CA THR A 38 22.34 0.23 22.62
C THR A 38 23.33 1.19 21.96
N HIS A 39 24.30 0.71 21.17
CA HIS A 39 25.26 1.50 20.40
C HIS A 39 24.90 1.60 18.90
N GLY A 40 23.81 0.93 18.48
CA GLY A 40 23.38 0.90 17.08
C GLY A 40 24.14 -0.13 16.24
N GLU A 41 24.88 -1.05 16.87
CA GLU A 41 25.49 -2.19 16.19
C GLU A 41 24.42 -3.26 15.92
N ASP A 42 24.42 -3.81 14.71
CA ASP A 42 23.53 -4.92 14.36
C ASP A 42 23.97 -6.19 15.11
N VAL A 43 23.05 -6.84 15.82
CA VAL A 43 23.31 -8.03 16.64
C VAL A 43 22.32 -9.15 16.33
N TYR A 44 22.84 -10.38 16.20
CA TYR A 44 22.05 -11.59 16.11
C TYR A 44 21.80 -12.16 17.51
N LYS A 45 20.54 -12.29 17.92
CA LYS A 45 20.12 -12.95 19.17
C LYS A 45 19.53 -14.32 18.84
N PHE A 46 20.20 -15.40 19.26
CA PHE A 46 19.76 -16.78 19.06
C PHE A 46 19.09 -17.34 20.32
N ASN A 47 17.90 -17.93 20.15
CA ASN A 47 17.00 -18.34 21.21
C ASN A 47 16.52 -19.78 21.02
N LEU A 48 16.76 -20.64 22.01
CA LEU A 48 16.12 -21.95 22.10
C LEU A 48 15.28 -22.00 23.39
N PRO A 49 13.94 -22.11 23.31
CA PRO A 49 13.08 -22.11 24.49
C PRO A 49 13.37 -23.31 25.38
N ASN A 50 13.55 -23.04 26.68
CA ASN A 50 13.82 -24.07 27.68
C ASN A 50 15.03 -24.96 27.26
N ALA A 51 16.10 -24.30 26.77
CA ALA A 51 17.34 -24.93 26.36
C ALA A 51 17.97 -25.72 27.54
N PRO A 52 18.30 -27.01 27.35
CA PRO A 52 19.06 -27.76 28.34
C PRO A 52 20.40 -27.12 28.65
N GLU A 53 20.90 -27.34 29.86
CA GLU A 53 22.24 -26.90 30.22
C GLU A 53 23.28 -27.50 29.26
N GLY A 54 24.13 -26.62 28.70
CA GLY A 54 25.20 -27.04 27.80
C GLY A 54 24.83 -27.08 26.32
N THR A 55 23.63 -26.62 25.92
CA THR A 55 23.28 -26.43 24.50
C THR A 55 24.26 -25.47 23.82
N THR A 56 24.84 -25.89 22.70
CA THR A 56 25.77 -25.09 21.91
C THR A 56 25.14 -24.62 20.60
N LEU A 57 25.58 -23.45 20.13
CA LEU A 57 25.21 -22.90 18.83
C LEU A 57 26.33 -23.23 17.83
N ILE A 58 25.98 -23.85 16.71
CA ILE A 58 26.92 -24.08 15.60
C ILE A 58 26.58 -23.09 14.51
N LEU A 59 27.60 -22.36 14.05
CA LEU A 59 27.49 -21.36 12.99
C LEU A 59 28.20 -21.82 11.72
N ALA A 60 27.72 -21.32 10.59
CA ALA A 60 28.27 -21.56 9.28
C ALA A 60 28.19 -20.27 8.45
N VAL A 61 29.28 -19.88 7.80
CA VAL A 61 29.22 -18.80 6.80
C VAL A 61 28.89 -19.43 5.45
N MET A 62 27.83 -18.94 4.82
CA MET A 62 27.30 -19.51 3.58
C MET A 62 27.20 -18.45 2.49
N SER A 63 27.42 -18.83 1.24
CA SER A 63 27.19 -17.97 0.07
C SER A 63 26.19 -18.63 -0.86
N THR A 64 25.53 -17.84 -1.71
CA THR A 64 24.52 -18.37 -2.63
C THR A 64 25.13 -18.57 -4.00
N ASP A 65 24.95 -19.76 -4.58
CA ASP A 65 25.40 -20.02 -5.94
C ASP A 65 24.43 -19.44 -6.99
N LYS A 66 24.82 -19.53 -8.26
CA LYS A 66 24.02 -19.02 -9.40
C LYS A 66 22.60 -19.58 -9.49
N ASN A 67 22.35 -20.75 -8.89
CA ASN A 67 21.03 -21.39 -8.88
C ASN A 67 20.18 -20.98 -7.66
N GLY A 68 20.74 -20.21 -6.71
CA GLY A 68 20.05 -19.89 -5.46
C GLY A 68 20.35 -20.89 -4.32
N ASP A 69 21.22 -21.87 -4.55
CA ASP A 69 21.59 -22.84 -3.51
C ASP A 69 22.62 -22.20 -2.56
N TYR A 70 22.38 -22.31 -1.25
CA TYR A 70 23.39 -21.94 -0.26
C TYR A 70 24.52 -22.98 -0.24
N LYS A 71 25.76 -22.50 -0.16
CA LYS A 71 26.98 -23.29 -0.07
C LYS A 71 27.85 -22.81 1.08
N LEU A 72 28.50 -23.75 1.75
CA LEU A 72 29.44 -23.42 2.81
C LEU A 72 30.66 -22.69 2.22
N VAL A 73 30.98 -21.52 2.77
CA VAL A 73 32.20 -20.78 2.42
C VAL A 73 33.37 -21.27 3.29
N GLN A 74 33.07 -21.71 4.51
CA GLN A 74 34.03 -22.21 5.47
C GLN A 74 33.47 -23.41 6.26
N LYS A 75 34.35 -24.10 6.99
CA LYS A 75 33.91 -25.16 7.91
C LYS A 75 33.03 -24.57 9.02
N PRO A 76 31.89 -25.20 9.35
CA PRO A 76 31.09 -24.80 10.49
C PRO A 76 31.89 -24.83 11.80
N PHE A 77 31.56 -23.94 12.73
CA PHE A 77 32.26 -23.79 14.00
C PHE A 77 31.27 -23.64 15.17
N GLU A 78 31.66 -24.12 16.35
CA GLU A 78 30.88 -23.94 17.58
C GLU A 78 31.13 -22.53 18.13
N TRP A 79 30.06 -21.80 18.45
CA TRP A 79 30.15 -20.55 19.19
C TRP A 79 30.39 -20.83 20.68
N GLY A 80 31.26 -20.04 21.31
CA GLY A 80 31.76 -20.33 22.67
C GLY A 80 30.70 -20.21 23.77
N GLU A 81 29.74 -19.29 23.61
CA GLU A 81 28.65 -19.12 24.57
C GLU A 81 27.60 -20.22 24.44
N LYS A 82 27.11 -20.71 25.59
CA LYS A 82 26.12 -21.79 25.66
C LYS A 82 24.75 -21.26 26.02
N LEU A 83 23.70 -21.87 25.46
CA LEU A 83 22.33 -21.60 25.86
C LEU A 83 21.97 -22.38 27.13
N ASN A 84 21.17 -21.76 28.00
CA ASN A 84 20.58 -22.39 29.17
C ASN A 84 19.24 -21.73 29.50
N GLY A 85 18.19 -22.53 29.70
CA GLY A 85 16.85 -22.04 29.98
C GLY A 85 16.29 -21.19 28.84
N PHE A 86 16.04 -19.91 29.10
CA PHE A 86 15.52 -18.95 28.10
C PHE A 86 16.54 -17.89 27.68
N ASN A 87 17.81 -18.04 28.06
CA ASN A 87 18.82 -17.06 27.73
C ASN A 87 19.16 -17.10 26.23
N SER A 88 19.31 -15.92 25.64
CA SER A 88 19.79 -15.72 24.27
C SER A 88 21.32 -15.78 24.21
N VAL A 89 21.86 -16.29 23.11
CA VAL A 89 23.25 -16.00 22.70
C VAL A 89 23.22 -14.77 21.80
N VAL A 90 24.04 -13.76 22.10
CA VAL A 90 24.09 -12.50 21.36
C VAL A 90 25.40 -12.41 20.61
N ILE A 91 25.33 -12.16 19.30
CA ILE A 91 26.49 -12.12 18.41
C ILE A 91 26.49 -10.80 17.63
N PRO A 92 27.47 -9.92 17.88
CA PRO A 92 27.63 -8.71 17.08
C PRO A 92 27.95 -9.05 15.63
N ALA A 93 27.24 -8.44 14.67
CA ALA A 93 27.40 -8.75 13.25
C ALA A 93 28.82 -8.42 12.74
N SER A 94 29.46 -7.40 13.31
CA SER A 94 30.84 -7.04 12.97
C SER A 94 31.85 -8.16 13.27
N SER A 95 31.59 -8.96 14.31
CA SER A 95 32.47 -10.07 14.71
C SER A 95 32.52 -11.21 13.70
N LEU A 96 31.51 -11.31 12.83
CA LEU A 96 31.36 -12.39 11.85
C LEU A 96 32.09 -12.12 10.53
N ASN A 97 32.45 -10.86 10.25
CA ASN A 97 33.15 -10.43 9.02
C ASN A 97 32.49 -10.96 7.72
N LEU A 98 31.16 -10.94 7.64
CA LEU A 98 30.42 -11.43 6.47
C LEU A 98 30.64 -10.52 5.25
N GLU A 99 30.96 -11.10 4.11
CA GLU A 99 30.93 -10.39 2.82
C GLU A 99 29.48 -10.12 2.38
N LYS A 100 29.25 -9.15 1.49
CA LYS A 100 27.90 -8.73 1.05
C LYS A 100 27.02 -9.86 0.48
N ASN A 101 27.60 -10.91 -0.10
CA ASN A 101 26.89 -12.04 -0.66
C ASN A 101 26.79 -13.25 0.29
N GLN A 102 27.28 -13.10 1.52
CA GLN A 102 27.29 -14.15 2.53
C GLN A 102 26.12 -13.98 3.50
N VAL A 103 25.64 -15.11 4.00
CA VAL A 103 24.62 -15.20 5.05
C VAL A 103 25.15 -16.10 6.16
N LEU A 104 24.55 -15.95 7.34
CA LEU A 104 24.87 -16.76 8.50
C LEU A 104 23.91 -17.96 8.58
N GLY A 105 24.45 -19.16 8.45
CA GLY A 105 23.79 -20.41 8.79
C GLY A 105 23.96 -20.72 10.29
N TYR A 106 22.96 -21.34 10.93
CA TYR A 106 23.01 -21.73 12.33
C TYR A 106 22.26 -23.02 12.62
N LYS A 107 22.65 -23.72 13.69
CA LYS A 107 21.89 -24.83 14.28
C LYS A 107 22.18 -24.99 15.77
N PHE A 108 21.25 -25.60 16.49
CA PHE A 108 21.44 -25.88 17.91
C PHE A 108 21.85 -27.33 18.13
N LYS A 109 22.93 -27.53 18.89
CA LYS A 109 23.41 -28.85 19.31
C LYS A 109 23.08 -29.05 20.78
N VAL A 110 22.33 -30.11 21.06
CA VAL A 110 21.88 -30.46 22.41
C VAL A 110 22.44 -31.82 22.80
N ALA A 111 23.08 -31.91 23.96
CA ALA A 111 23.74 -33.12 24.41
C ALA A 111 22.78 -34.33 24.45
N GLY A 112 23.15 -35.43 23.78
CA GLY A 112 22.37 -36.67 23.74
C GLY A 112 21.12 -36.64 22.86
N LYS A 113 20.88 -35.56 22.10
CA LYS A 113 19.79 -35.45 21.11
C LYS A 113 20.37 -35.17 19.72
N THR A 114 19.56 -35.39 18.68
CA THR A 114 19.88 -34.96 17.31
C THR A 114 19.94 -33.43 17.25
N ASP A 115 20.81 -32.88 16.40
CA ASP A 115 20.88 -31.44 16.16
C ASP A 115 19.50 -30.91 15.71
N PHE A 116 19.14 -29.70 16.15
CA PHE A 116 17.88 -29.06 15.79
C PHE A 116 18.08 -28.12 14.60
N THR A 117 17.50 -28.49 13.47
CA THR A 117 17.60 -27.82 12.15
C THR A 117 16.27 -27.93 11.40
N ASP A 118 15.99 -26.93 10.55
CA ASP A 118 14.73 -26.82 9.80
C ASP A 118 14.96 -26.99 8.31
N ASN A 119 16.07 -26.44 7.84
CA ASN A 119 16.40 -26.39 6.43
C ASN A 119 17.53 -27.35 6.11
N TYR A 120 17.34 -28.07 5.01
CA TYR A 120 18.39 -28.82 4.37
C TYR A 120 19.06 -27.92 3.34
N VAL A 121 20.29 -27.52 3.60
CA VAL A 121 21.14 -26.87 2.61
C VAL A 121 21.95 -27.95 1.90
N ARG A 122 22.27 -27.75 0.62
CA ARG A 122 23.01 -28.70 -0.20
C ARG A 122 24.31 -29.22 0.44
N ASP A 123 24.96 -28.39 1.26
CA ASP A 123 26.22 -28.67 1.95
C ASP A 123 26.05 -28.95 3.47
N GLY A 124 24.82 -29.20 3.97
CA GLY A 124 24.54 -29.58 5.36
C GLY A 124 23.19 -29.09 5.91
N GLU A 125 22.80 -29.55 7.10
CA GLU A 125 21.57 -29.10 7.77
C GLU A 125 21.85 -27.83 8.60
N PHE A 126 21.35 -26.68 8.15
CA PHE A 126 21.49 -25.37 8.81
C PHE A 126 20.26 -24.51 8.56
N ASN A 127 19.79 -23.81 9.59
CA ASN A 127 18.87 -22.68 9.43
C ASN A 127 19.62 -21.48 8.86
N ILE A 128 18.95 -20.62 8.11
CA ILE A 128 19.56 -19.38 7.59
C ILE A 128 19.04 -18.22 8.43
N ALA A 129 19.95 -17.45 9.04
CA ALA A 129 19.63 -16.23 9.76
C ALA A 129 19.34 -15.07 8.79
N MET A 130 18.66 -14.05 9.29
CA MET A 130 18.21 -12.91 8.50
C MET A 130 19.39 -12.08 7.98
N PRO A 131 19.50 -11.81 6.66
CA PRO A 131 20.58 -10.99 6.12
C PRO A 131 20.54 -9.55 6.66
N LEU A 132 21.72 -8.94 6.84
CA LEU A 132 21.86 -7.54 7.30
C LEU A 132 21.19 -6.52 6.38
N GLU A 133 21.12 -6.80 5.08
CA GLU A 133 20.52 -5.89 4.10
C GLU A 133 18.97 -5.92 4.11
N ARG A 134 18.34 -6.80 4.91
CA ARG A 134 16.89 -6.97 4.99
C ARG A 134 16.28 -6.22 6.17
N SER A 135 15.05 -5.75 5.98
CA SER A 135 14.24 -5.22 7.08
C SER A 135 13.75 -6.34 7.99
N ASN A 136 13.81 -6.07 9.28
CA ASN A 136 13.54 -6.95 10.41
C ASN A 136 12.59 -6.25 11.40
N PRO A 137 11.34 -5.96 11.00
CA PRO A 137 10.44 -5.15 11.81
C PRO A 137 10.09 -5.87 13.11
N GLU A 138 10.26 -5.21 14.25
CA GLU A 138 9.91 -5.75 15.56
C GLU A 138 8.49 -5.37 15.99
N ARG A 139 7.91 -4.32 15.38
CA ARG A 139 6.59 -3.83 15.75
C ARG A 139 5.45 -4.55 15.05
N PRO A 140 4.27 -4.65 15.69
CA PRO A 140 3.09 -5.19 15.05
C PRO A 140 2.68 -4.36 13.83
N ARG A 141 2.35 -5.04 12.73
CA ARG A 141 1.84 -4.43 11.50
C ARG A 141 0.42 -4.92 11.20
N GLN A 142 -0.54 -4.86 12.12
CA GLN A 142 -1.94 -5.16 11.74
C GLN A 142 -2.35 -4.14 10.68
N ILE A 143 -2.57 -4.62 9.46
CA ILE A 143 -2.77 -3.80 8.29
C ILE A 143 -4.27 -3.61 8.06
N GLU A 144 -4.69 -2.36 7.88
CA GLU A 144 -5.97 -2.03 7.27
C GLU A 144 -5.70 -1.56 5.83
N HIS A 145 -6.23 -2.28 4.85
CA HIS A 145 -6.12 -1.92 3.45
C HIS A 145 -7.32 -1.04 3.06
N ILE A 146 -7.06 0.21 2.70
CA ILE A 146 -8.08 1.22 2.42
C ILE A 146 -8.05 1.69 0.95
N LEU A 147 -9.23 1.87 0.37
CA LEU A 147 -9.43 2.68 -0.83
C LEU A 147 -9.90 4.07 -0.40
N ILE A 148 -9.05 5.07 -0.61
CA ILE A 148 -9.21 6.38 0.05
C ILE A 148 -10.45 7.12 -0.44
N ASP A 149 -10.76 7.07 -1.74
CA ASP A 149 -11.94 7.75 -2.30
C ASP A 149 -13.28 7.26 -1.70
N SER A 150 -13.33 6.05 -1.13
CA SER A 150 -14.52 5.49 -0.46
C SER A 150 -14.50 5.63 1.06
N PHE A 151 -13.42 6.19 1.62
CA PHE A 151 -13.16 6.18 3.05
C PHE A 151 -13.76 7.42 3.75
N ASN A 152 -14.64 7.21 4.73
CA ASN A 152 -15.23 8.26 5.58
C ASN A 152 -15.81 9.47 4.80
N ILE A 153 -16.70 9.18 3.86
CA ILE A 153 -17.31 10.18 2.96
C ILE A 153 -18.59 10.81 3.52
N ASN A 154 -19.07 11.87 2.87
CA ASN A 154 -20.32 12.57 3.24
C ASN A 154 -21.60 11.71 2.99
N ASP A 155 -22.70 12.07 3.67
CA ASP A 155 -23.93 11.27 3.68
C ASP A 155 -24.61 11.12 2.31
N PHE A 156 -24.52 12.13 1.43
CA PHE A 156 -25.05 12.03 0.07
C PHE A 156 -24.33 10.93 -0.72
N SER A 157 -23.00 10.94 -0.67
CA SER A 157 -22.17 10.01 -1.43
C SER A 157 -22.23 8.58 -0.91
N LYS A 158 -22.69 8.36 0.34
CA LYS A 158 -22.90 7.01 0.90
C LYS A 158 -24.00 6.20 0.18
N ARG A 159 -24.94 6.88 -0.48
CA ARG A 159 -26.06 6.26 -1.20
C ARG A 159 -25.82 6.15 -2.71
N VAL A 160 -24.72 6.71 -3.19
CA VAL A 160 -24.32 6.62 -4.59
C VAL A 160 -23.63 5.28 -4.81
N LYS A 161 -24.07 4.55 -5.83
CA LYS A 161 -23.43 3.29 -6.23
C LYS A 161 -22.07 3.58 -6.89
N ARG A 162 -21.02 2.86 -6.49
CA ARG A 162 -19.74 2.89 -7.20
C ARG A 162 -19.91 2.42 -8.65
N ASN A 163 -19.33 3.17 -9.58
CA ASN A 163 -19.15 2.78 -10.98
C ASN A 163 -17.74 3.19 -11.48
N HIS A 164 -17.48 3.01 -12.77
CA HIS A 164 -16.14 3.23 -13.34
C HIS A 164 -15.75 4.70 -13.46
N PHE A 165 -16.74 5.58 -13.47
CA PHE A 165 -16.60 6.97 -13.88
C PHE A 165 -16.78 7.95 -12.70
N ASN A 166 -17.18 7.46 -11.52
CA ASN A 166 -17.48 8.31 -10.38
C ASN A 166 -16.42 8.27 -9.28
N LEU A 167 -16.30 9.41 -8.59
CA LEU A 167 -15.53 9.57 -7.36
C LEU A 167 -16.48 9.85 -6.19
N LEU A 168 -16.28 9.16 -5.08
CA LEU A 168 -17.14 9.28 -3.91
C LEU A 168 -16.68 10.40 -2.96
N GLY A 169 -15.43 10.83 -3.06
CA GLY A 169 -14.92 12.07 -2.45
C GLY A 169 -14.17 11.89 -1.13
N GLY A 170 -13.70 10.68 -0.82
CA GLY A 170 -12.78 10.46 0.28
C GLY A 170 -11.38 11.02 -0.01
N THR A 171 -10.69 11.49 1.03
CA THR A 171 -9.42 12.23 0.95
C THR A 171 -8.44 11.80 2.04
N LEU A 172 -7.18 12.23 1.96
CA LEU A 172 -6.20 12.03 3.03
C LEU A 172 -6.69 12.60 4.37
N ASN A 173 -7.46 13.69 4.34
CA ASN A 173 -8.06 14.28 5.55
C ASN A 173 -9.18 13.42 6.14
N THR A 174 -10.00 12.78 5.30
CA THR A 174 -10.99 11.82 5.80
C THR A 174 -10.36 10.61 6.49
N VAL A 175 -9.14 10.22 6.09
CA VAL A 175 -8.35 9.19 6.80
C VAL A 175 -7.82 9.74 8.12
N ASN A 176 -7.27 10.96 8.13
CA ASN A 176 -6.83 11.65 9.35
C ASN A 176 -7.90 11.68 10.44
N GLU A 177 -9.15 11.96 10.07
CA GLU A 177 -10.30 11.98 10.99
C GLU A 177 -10.58 10.63 11.67
N LYS A 178 -10.07 9.52 11.15
CA LYS A 178 -10.32 8.16 11.65
C LYS A 178 -9.10 7.48 12.26
N ILE A 179 -7.94 8.15 12.37
CA ILE A 179 -6.74 7.55 12.95
C ILE A 179 -7.01 7.04 14.37
N ASP A 180 -7.69 7.82 15.21
CA ASP A 180 -8.06 7.42 16.57
C ASP A 180 -8.95 6.17 16.60
N ASP A 181 -9.93 6.10 15.69
CA ASP A 181 -10.85 4.97 15.59
C ASP A 181 -10.11 3.71 15.13
N LEU A 182 -9.26 3.83 14.10
CA LEU A 182 -8.42 2.74 13.59
C LEU A 182 -7.42 2.25 14.66
N TYR A 183 -6.78 3.17 15.38
CA TYR A 183 -5.85 2.85 16.45
C TYR A 183 -6.54 2.04 17.57
N LYS A 184 -7.75 2.47 17.99
CA LYS A 184 -8.59 1.76 18.97
C LYS A 184 -9.06 0.41 18.44
N ALA A 185 -9.34 0.30 17.14
CA ALA A 185 -9.66 -0.96 16.46
C ALA A 185 -8.47 -1.93 16.34
N GLY A 186 -7.28 -1.51 16.80
CA GLY A 186 -6.08 -2.33 16.85
C GLY A 186 -5.23 -2.29 15.59
N VAL A 187 -5.51 -1.38 14.66
CA VAL A 187 -4.71 -1.15 13.45
C VAL A 187 -3.37 -0.51 13.83
N ARG A 188 -2.28 -0.95 13.21
CA ARG A 188 -0.93 -0.39 13.39
C ARG A 188 -0.25 -0.02 12.07
N ASN A 189 -0.85 -0.40 10.95
CA ASN A 189 -0.37 -0.07 9.63
C ASN A 189 -1.56 0.15 8.70
N ILE A 190 -1.49 1.16 7.84
CA ILE A 190 -2.49 1.40 6.80
C ILE A 190 -1.81 1.14 5.46
N LEU A 191 -2.39 0.27 4.65
CA LEU A 191 -2.04 0.12 3.25
C LEU A 191 -3.08 0.91 2.45
N GLY A 192 -2.68 1.99 1.79
CA GLY A 192 -3.58 2.72 0.91
C GLY A 192 -3.44 2.24 -0.53
N THR A 193 -4.51 2.35 -1.32
CA THR A 193 -4.40 2.39 -2.79
C THR A 193 -3.45 3.52 -3.23
N PRO A 194 -2.92 3.51 -4.47
CA PRO A 194 -1.94 4.49 -4.90
C PRO A 194 -2.39 5.95 -4.68
N ILE A 195 -1.54 6.72 -4.00
CA ILE A 195 -1.71 8.17 -3.77
C ILE A 195 -0.63 9.01 -4.47
N PHE A 196 0.49 8.37 -4.82
CA PHE A 196 1.59 8.97 -5.55
C PHE A 196 1.38 8.68 -7.03
N GLY A 197 0.87 9.66 -7.78
CA GLY A 197 0.56 9.42 -9.18
C GLY A 197 -0.29 10.47 -9.89
N GLN A 198 -0.98 11.37 -9.20
CA GLN A 198 -1.89 12.33 -9.87
C GLN A 198 -2.99 11.73 -10.73
N ASP A 199 -3.47 10.54 -10.35
CA ASP A 199 -4.65 9.97 -10.98
C ASP A 199 -5.91 10.72 -10.51
N ASN A 200 -6.22 11.80 -11.21
CA ASN A 200 -7.35 12.67 -10.89
C ASN A 200 -8.67 12.19 -11.50
N LYS A 201 -8.72 10.97 -12.05
CA LYS A 201 -9.89 10.46 -12.78
C LYS A 201 -10.45 9.20 -12.18
N SER A 202 -9.60 8.24 -11.86
CA SER A 202 -10.05 6.96 -11.34
C SER A 202 -10.22 7.01 -9.84
N SER A 203 -11.09 6.14 -9.32
CA SER A 203 -11.22 5.97 -7.87
C SER A 203 -10.12 5.09 -7.26
N HIS A 204 -9.34 4.40 -8.09
CA HIS A 204 -8.40 3.37 -7.66
C HIS A 204 -6.95 3.85 -7.61
N GLY A 205 -6.58 4.87 -8.40
CA GLY A 205 -5.26 5.51 -8.34
C GLY A 205 -4.19 4.91 -9.27
N TYR A 206 -4.51 3.85 -10.02
CA TYR A 206 -3.55 3.13 -10.86
C TYR A 206 -3.27 3.80 -12.22
N TRP A 207 -3.97 4.88 -12.58
CA TRP A 207 -3.67 5.66 -13.79
C TRP A 207 -2.67 6.77 -13.49
N THR A 208 -1.46 6.37 -13.08
CA THR A 208 -0.35 7.27 -12.76
C THR A 208 -0.11 8.25 -13.91
N THR A 209 -0.25 9.55 -13.61
CA THR A 209 0.12 10.67 -14.48
C THR A 209 1.52 11.21 -14.16
N ASN A 210 1.80 11.44 -12.86
CA ASN A 210 3.10 11.86 -12.36
C ASN A 210 3.34 11.29 -10.94
N PRO A 211 4.27 10.32 -10.78
CA PRO A 211 4.49 9.63 -9.51
C PRO A 211 5.21 10.48 -8.44
N TYR A 212 5.71 11.67 -8.78
CA TYR A 212 6.33 12.59 -7.82
C TYR A 212 5.33 13.50 -7.10
N GLN A 213 4.04 13.41 -7.41
CA GLN A 213 3.01 14.28 -6.87
C GLN A 213 1.84 13.50 -6.25
N ILE A 214 1.26 14.08 -5.20
CA ILE A 214 0.02 13.58 -4.58
C ILE A 214 -1.14 13.78 -5.55
N THR A 215 -2.06 12.82 -5.59
CA THR A 215 -3.32 12.95 -6.32
C THR A 215 -4.18 14.09 -5.78
N ASN A 216 -4.43 15.11 -6.62
CA ASN A 216 -5.05 16.38 -6.21
C ASN A 216 -6.46 16.19 -5.63
N ASN A 217 -7.23 15.23 -6.12
CA ASN A 217 -8.56 14.93 -5.59
C ASN A 217 -8.52 14.30 -4.18
N LEU A 218 -7.38 13.73 -3.78
CA LEU A 218 -7.19 13.14 -2.46
C LEU A 218 -6.56 14.12 -1.45
N GLY A 219 -5.87 15.16 -1.92
CA GLY A 219 -5.23 16.17 -1.07
C GLY A 219 -3.95 16.72 -1.67
N ASN A 220 -3.11 17.33 -0.82
CA ASN A 220 -1.80 17.85 -1.18
C ASN A 220 -0.67 17.29 -0.28
N LEU A 221 0.57 17.72 -0.50
CA LEU A 221 1.73 17.28 0.29
C LEU A 221 1.60 17.60 1.79
N SER A 222 0.97 18.72 2.16
CA SER A 222 0.72 19.06 3.56
C SER A 222 -0.26 18.11 4.22
N ASP A 223 -1.37 17.77 3.53
CA ASP A 223 -2.33 16.79 4.04
C ASP A 223 -1.65 15.43 4.28
N PHE A 224 -0.77 15.01 3.37
CA PHE A 224 0.03 13.80 3.50
C PHE A 224 1.03 13.88 4.67
N ASN A 225 1.75 14.99 4.81
CA ASN A 225 2.69 15.21 5.91
C ASN A 225 1.98 15.22 7.28
N LYS A 226 0.78 15.80 7.36
CA LYS A 226 -0.08 15.74 8.56
C LYS A 226 -0.51 14.30 8.86
N LEU A 227 -0.91 13.54 7.83
CA LEU A 227 -1.22 12.12 7.96
C LEU A 227 -0.05 11.32 8.56
N MET A 228 1.15 11.49 8.01
CA MET A 228 2.34 10.78 8.50
C MET A 228 2.69 11.14 9.95
N ILE A 229 2.59 12.42 10.34
CA ILE A 229 2.80 12.86 11.72
C ILE A 229 1.75 12.26 12.66
N ASN A 230 0.47 12.27 12.27
CA ASN A 230 -0.61 11.74 13.09
C ASN A 230 -0.50 10.22 13.26
N LEU A 231 -0.12 9.48 12.21
CA LEU A 231 0.17 8.06 12.32
C LEU A 231 1.36 7.80 13.24
N TYR A 232 2.44 8.58 13.09
CA TYR A 232 3.64 8.48 13.93
C TYR A 232 3.32 8.67 15.43
N LYS A 233 2.52 9.66 15.80
CA LYS A 233 2.03 9.88 17.18
C LYS A 233 1.30 8.67 17.76
N HIS A 234 0.60 7.92 16.91
CA HIS A 234 -0.16 6.73 17.29
C HIS A 234 0.63 5.43 17.18
N ASN A 235 1.94 5.47 16.91
CA ASN A 235 2.73 4.28 16.62
C ASN A 235 2.14 3.46 15.45
N MET A 236 1.61 4.18 14.46
CA MET A 236 1.06 3.63 13.21
C MET A 236 1.96 4.03 12.04
N SER A 237 1.81 3.33 10.91
CA SER A 237 2.52 3.70 9.68
C SER A 237 1.70 3.50 8.43
N TRP A 238 2.26 4.00 7.34
CA TRP A 238 1.68 3.96 6.02
C TRP A 238 2.53 3.08 5.10
N THR A 239 1.89 2.11 4.47
CA THR A 239 2.43 1.38 3.33
C THR A 239 1.84 2.00 2.07
N ALA A 240 2.70 2.63 1.28
CA ALA A 240 2.32 3.17 -0.01
C ALA A 240 2.25 2.05 -1.06
N ASP A 241 1.22 2.09 -1.90
CA ASP A 241 1.11 1.19 -3.04
C ASP A 241 1.75 1.83 -4.28
N GLY A 242 2.85 1.23 -4.74
CA GLY A 242 3.67 1.70 -5.84
C GLY A 242 3.28 1.06 -7.17
N ALA A 243 2.47 1.78 -7.96
CA ALA A 243 2.04 1.40 -9.31
C ALA A 243 2.97 2.01 -10.38
N PHE A 244 4.22 1.55 -10.43
CA PHE A 244 5.28 2.20 -11.22
C PHE A 244 5.58 1.55 -12.57
N VAL A 245 5.08 0.33 -12.81
CA VAL A 245 5.43 -0.47 -14.01
C VAL A 245 4.83 0.12 -15.30
N ASN A 246 3.93 1.09 -15.18
CA ASN A 246 3.14 1.61 -16.27
C ASN A 246 2.73 3.08 -16.06
N GLU A 247 2.03 3.66 -17.04
CA GLU A 247 1.56 5.06 -17.01
C GLU A 247 0.15 5.17 -17.62
N GLY A 248 -0.74 5.94 -16.99
CA GLY A 248 -2.08 6.19 -17.52
C GLY A 248 -2.08 7.08 -18.76
N LEU A 249 -3.14 7.07 -19.56
CA LEU A 249 -3.20 7.77 -20.86
C LEU A 249 -2.99 9.31 -20.81
N GLU A 250 -3.21 9.94 -19.65
CA GLU A 250 -2.93 11.37 -19.41
C GLU A 250 -1.57 11.65 -18.78
N GLY A 251 -0.72 10.63 -18.63
CA GLY A 251 0.62 10.80 -18.08
C GLY A 251 1.50 11.77 -18.83
N ILE A 252 2.41 12.42 -18.11
CA ILE A 252 3.20 13.54 -18.63
C ILE A 252 4.09 13.13 -19.81
N HIS A 253 4.51 11.87 -19.89
CA HIS A 253 5.33 11.38 -21.00
C HIS A 253 4.48 11.07 -22.24
N LEU A 254 3.33 10.42 -22.04
CA LEU A 254 2.35 10.23 -23.12
C LEU A 254 1.77 11.58 -23.59
N ALA A 255 1.62 12.56 -22.69
CA ALA A 255 1.29 13.96 -22.95
C ALA A 255 2.22 14.62 -23.98
N ASP A 256 3.50 14.34 -23.88
CA ASP A 256 4.47 14.84 -24.83
C ASP A 256 4.44 14.05 -26.15
N MET A 257 4.37 12.71 -26.08
CA MET A 257 4.38 11.84 -27.26
C MET A 257 3.24 12.13 -28.25
N MET A 258 2.01 12.40 -27.78
CA MET A 258 0.94 12.77 -28.73
C MET A 258 1.01 14.23 -29.21
N ASN A 259 1.83 15.09 -28.58
CA ASN A 259 2.06 16.45 -29.08
C ASN A 259 3.17 16.46 -30.14
N PHE A 260 4.27 15.72 -29.91
CA PHE A 260 5.47 15.75 -30.76
C PHE A 260 5.70 14.49 -31.61
N GLY A 261 4.90 13.43 -31.44
CA GLY A 261 5.07 12.18 -32.19
C GLY A 261 6.45 11.56 -31.96
N GLU A 262 7.15 11.23 -33.05
CA GLU A 262 8.50 10.64 -32.99
C GLU A 262 9.57 11.58 -32.44
N ASP A 263 9.33 12.90 -32.46
CA ASP A 263 10.30 13.89 -31.97
C ASP A 263 10.34 13.95 -30.44
N SER A 264 9.33 13.38 -29.77
CA SER A 264 9.27 13.29 -28.31
C SER A 264 10.48 12.53 -27.75
N PRO A 265 11.16 13.06 -26.71
CA PRO A 265 12.28 12.35 -26.09
C PRO A 265 11.84 11.10 -25.30
N PHE A 266 10.54 10.93 -25.04
CA PHE A 266 10.00 9.80 -24.27
C PHE A 266 9.53 8.63 -25.13
N ILE A 267 9.59 8.77 -26.46
CA ILE A 267 9.10 7.75 -27.41
C ILE A 267 9.69 6.35 -27.14
N TYR A 268 10.92 6.30 -26.65
CA TYR A 268 11.62 5.04 -26.35
C TYR A 268 11.49 4.56 -24.90
N MET A 269 10.84 5.32 -24.02
CA MET A 269 10.52 4.88 -22.64
C MET A 269 9.33 3.93 -22.59
N PHE A 270 8.59 3.77 -23.69
CA PHE A 270 7.42 2.89 -23.79
C PHE A 270 7.63 1.80 -24.85
N GLU A 271 6.85 0.73 -24.73
CA GLU A 271 6.82 -0.33 -25.73
C GLU A 271 6.00 0.06 -26.95
N THR A 272 6.63 0.72 -27.91
CA THR A 272 5.94 1.28 -29.07
C THR A 272 6.01 0.36 -30.30
N LYS A 273 4.86 -0.08 -30.83
CA LYS A 273 4.77 -0.89 -32.06
C LYS A 273 4.54 0.03 -33.27
N ASP A 274 5.34 -0.12 -34.32
CA ASP A 274 5.17 0.56 -35.63
C ASP A 274 5.18 2.11 -35.63
N ILE A 275 5.92 2.72 -34.71
CA ILE A 275 6.06 4.18 -34.68
C ILE A 275 6.84 4.67 -35.92
N GLY A 276 6.23 5.65 -36.59
CA GLY A 276 6.68 6.24 -37.86
C GLY A 276 5.73 6.03 -39.03
N ASN A 277 4.77 5.09 -38.92
CA ASN A 277 3.86 4.74 -40.01
C ASN A 277 2.37 5.12 -39.75
N GLN A 278 1.98 5.41 -38.51
CA GLN A 278 0.58 5.70 -38.12
C GLN A 278 0.52 6.57 -36.83
N PRO A 279 -0.56 7.36 -36.61
CA PRO A 279 -0.86 8.02 -35.33
C PRO A 279 -1.16 7.03 -34.19
N PHE A 280 -0.93 7.43 -32.94
CA PHE A 280 -1.37 6.68 -31.75
C PHE A 280 -2.89 6.51 -31.73
N LYS A 281 -3.39 5.34 -31.31
CA LYS A 281 -4.82 5.05 -31.23
C LYS A 281 -5.21 4.82 -29.77
N PHE A 282 -6.15 5.63 -29.27
CA PHE A 282 -6.63 5.57 -27.89
C PHE A 282 -8.05 5.04 -27.84
N GLY A 283 -8.21 3.83 -27.31
CA GLY A 283 -9.49 3.16 -27.09
C GLY A 283 -10.25 3.74 -25.91
N ILE A 284 -10.68 5.00 -26.00
CA ILE A 284 -11.40 5.68 -24.91
C ILE A 284 -12.91 5.84 -25.17
N LEU A 285 -13.36 5.55 -26.40
CA LEU A 285 -14.78 5.66 -26.77
C LEU A 285 -15.52 4.35 -26.45
N SER A 286 -16.79 4.46 -26.07
CA SER A 286 -17.62 3.27 -25.88
C SER A 286 -17.81 2.48 -27.18
N LYS A 287 -18.00 1.17 -27.05
CA LYS A 287 -18.38 0.29 -28.16
C LYS A 287 -19.89 0.05 -28.26
N GLN A 288 -20.66 0.55 -27.29
CA GLN A 288 -22.12 0.45 -27.26
C GLN A 288 -22.73 1.59 -28.05
N GLU A 289 -23.60 1.25 -29.00
CA GLU A 289 -24.19 2.22 -29.93
C GLU A 289 -25.09 3.25 -29.22
N ASP A 290 -25.77 2.83 -28.17
CA ASP A 290 -26.62 3.68 -27.33
C ASP A 290 -25.83 4.67 -26.47
N VAL A 291 -24.51 4.49 -26.31
CA VAL A 291 -23.63 5.42 -25.58
C VAL A 291 -23.08 6.52 -26.50
N GLU A 292 -22.93 6.27 -27.82
CA GLU A 292 -22.38 7.25 -28.76
C GLU A 292 -23.22 8.53 -28.85
N LYS A 293 -24.55 8.43 -28.68
CA LYS A 293 -25.46 9.60 -28.64
C LYS A 293 -25.26 10.48 -27.40
N HIS A 294 -24.69 9.92 -26.33
CA HIS A 294 -24.37 10.62 -25.09
C HIS A 294 -22.91 11.09 -25.05
N THR A 295 -22.07 10.65 -26.00
CA THR A 295 -20.65 10.94 -26.05
C THR A 295 -20.38 12.19 -26.90
N HIS A 296 -19.70 13.16 -26.30
CA HIS A 296 -19.42 14.45 -26.91
C HIS A 296 -17.94 14.85 -26.77
N ILE A 297 -17.49 15.77 -27.64
CA ILE A 297 -16.15 16.37 -27.56
C ILE A 297 -16.30 17.88 -27.51
N GLN A 298 -15.85 18.52 -26.43
CA GLN A 298 -15.79 19.97 -26.32
C GLN A 298 -14.37 20.52 -26.56
N LEU A 299 -14.31 21.82 -26.87
CA LEU A 299 -13.08 22.56 -27.12
C LEU A 299 -12.91 23.67 -26.06
N MET A 300 -11.74 23.74 -25.42
CA MET A 300 -11.43 24.72 -24.36
C MET A 300 -10.29 25.63 -24.80
N ASN A 301 -10.45 26.94 -24.59
CA ASN A 301 -9.56 27.98 -25.10
C ASN A 301 -9.12 27.71 -26.56
N ALA A 302 -10.08 27.37 -27.41
CA ALA A 302 -9.83 27.08 -28.82
C ALA A 302 -10.39 28.20 -29.72
N PRO A 303 -9.99 28.30 -31.00
CA PRO A 303 -10.53 29.29 -31.94
C PRO A 303 -12.05 29.20 -32.15
N TYR A 304 -12.65 28.03 -31.90
CA TYR A 304 -14.08 27.76 -32.00
C TYR A 304 -14.59 27.15 -30.70
N LYS A 305 -15.88 27.37 -30.39
CA LYS A 305 -16.60 26.79 -29.25
C LYS A 305 -17.85 26.07 -29.75
N ILE A 306 -18.12 24.90 -29.17
CA ILE A 306 -19.32 24.11 -29.44
C ILE A 306 -20.32 24.44 -28.32
N VAL A 307 -21.55 24.78 -28.69
CA VAL A 307 -22.66 25.01 -27.77
C VAL A 307 -23.56 23.78 -27.77
N PHE A 308 -23.73 23.17 -26.60
CA PHE A 308 -24.59 22.00 -26.42
C PHE A 308 -25.94 22.45 -25.86
N GLU A 309 -27.02 21.97 -26.48
CA GLU A 309 -28.39 22.20 -26.00
C GLU A 309 -29.11 20.87 -25.81
N LYS A 310 -30.03 20.86 -24.84
CA LYS A 310 -30.85 19.70 -24.52
C LYS A 310 -31.93 19.49 -25.60
N ALA A 311 -32.00 18.28 -26.14
CA ALA A 311 -32.99 17.84 -27.08
C ALA A 311 -34.27 17.34 -26.38
N ASP A 312 -35.36 17.15 -27.15
CA ASP A 312 -36.67 16.72 -26.64
C ASP A 312 -36.66 15.32 -26.01
N ASP A 313 -35.74 14.46 -26.44
CA ASP A 313 -35.55 13.11 -25.89
C ASP A 313 -34.70 13.10 -24.59
N GLY A 314 -34.21 14.27 -24.16
CA GLY A 314 -33.39 14.46 -22.97
C GLY A 314 -31.88 14.35 -23.17
N THR A 315 -31.41 13.97 -24.37
CA THR A 315 -29.99 13.97 -24.77
C THR A 315 -29.49 15.38 -25.08
N TYR A 316 -28.18 15.59 -25.20
CA TYR A 316 -27.62 16.85 -25.69
C TYR A 316 -27.14 16.72 -27.14
N LYS A 317 -27.24 17.80 -27.89
CA LYS A 317 -26.76 17.89 -29.29
C LYS A 317 -25.91 19.13 -29.50
N GLU A 318 -25.05 19.09 -30.53
CA GLU A 318 -24.32 20.27 -31.00
C GLU A 318 -25.29 21.26 -31.66
N ALA A 319 -25.68 22.32 -30.94
CA ALA A 319 -26.64 23.31 -31.42
C ALA A 319 -25.99 24.34 -32.35
N GLU A 320 -24.83 24.88 -31.94
CA GLU A 320 -24.09 25.88 -32.71
C GLU A 320 -22.58 25.72 -32.52
N ILE A 321 -21.81 26.04 -33.56
CA ILE A 321 -20.35 26.18 -33.50
C ILE A 321 -20.01 27.65 -33.75
N ILE A 322 -19.55 28.33 -32.70
CA ILE A 322 -19.29 29.77 -32.72
C ILE A 322 -17.79 30.06 -32.72
N LYS A 323 -17.40 31.20 -33.29
CA LYS A 323 -16.05 31.74 -33.07
C LYS A 323 -15.89 32.10 -31.59
N ASN A 324 -14.85 31.59 -30.96
CA ASN A 324 -14.57 31.89 -29.57
C ASN A 324 -13.92 33.28 -29.44
N LYS A 325 -14.69 34.26 -28.96
CA LYS A 325 -14.21 35.63 -28.75
C LYS A 325 -13.19 35.74 -27.60
N ASN A 326 -13.17 34.76 -26.70
CA ASN A 326 -12.30 34.73 -25.52
C ASN A 326 -11.01 33.93 -25.76
N TYR A 327 -10.78 33.42 -26.97
CA TYR A 327 -9.56 32.68 -27.32
C TYR A 327 -8.32 33.56 -27.14
N THR A 328 -7.30 33.01 -26.47
CA THR A 328 -5.98 33.63 -26.35
C THR A 328 -4.87 32.60 -26.61
N SER A 329 -3.85 33.02 -27.37
CA SER A 329 -2.63 32.22 -27.59
C SER A 329 -1.72 32.13 -26.36
N GLN A 330 -2.06 32.85 -25.28
CA GLN A 330 -1.35 32.81 -24.01
C GLN A 330 -1.82 31.67 -23.09
N LYS A 331 -2.88 30.94 -23.48
CA LYS A 331 -3.36 29.75 -22.79
C LYS A 331 -3.29 28.55 -23.75
N PRO A 332 -3.09 27.33 -23.24
CA PRO A 332 -3.16 26.11 -24.04
C PRO A 332 -4.58 25.86 -24.56
N THR A 333 -4.69 25.18 -25.70
CA THR A 333 -5.95 24.68 -26.27
C THR A 333 -6.13 23.22 -25.88
N TYR A 334 -7.34 22.83 -25.44
CA TYR A 334 -7.67 21.45 -25.12
C TYR A 334 -8.90 20.95 -25.86
N ILE A 335 -8.94 19.63 -26.08
CA ILE A 335 -10.17 18.87 -26.30
C ILE A 335 -10.53 18.11 -25.02
N GLN A 336 -11.82 17.84 -24.82
CA GLN A 336 -12.33 17.04 -23.69
C GLN A 336 -13.46 16.13 -24.17
N VAL A 337 -13.29 14.83 -23.98
CA VAL A 337 -14.35 13.83 -24.17
C VAL A 337 -15.20 13.77 -22.91
N PHE A 338 -16.52 13.63 -23.04
CA PHE A 338 -17.43 13.49 -21.91
C PHE A 338 -18.74 12.77 -22.29
N ASP A 339 -19.45 12.29 -21.27
CA ASP A 339 -20.81 11.74 -21.32
C ASP A 339 -21.82 12.76 -20.75
N ASP A 340 -22.85 13.11 -21.52
CA ASP A 340 -23.84 14.13 -21.12
C ASP A 340 -24.80 13.70 -20.01
N ARG A 341 -24.85 12.40 -19.67
CA ARG A 341 -25.60 11.91 -18.51
C ARG A 341 -24.89 12.19 -17.19
N LEU A 342 -23.56 12.34 -17.24
CA LEU A 342 -22.71 12.55 -16.07
C LEU A 342 -22.17 13.99 -15.99
N ALA A 343 -21.96 14.66 -17.11
CA ALA A 343 -21.53 16.06 -17.14
C ALA A 343 -22.71 17.02 -16.84
N SER A 344 -22.46 18.08 -16.07
CA SER A 344 -23.44 19.15 -15.87
C SER A 344 -23.46 20.13 -17.05
N GLU A 345 -24.54 20.91 -17.21
CA GLU A 345 -24.61 21.96 -18.25
C GLU A 345 -23.45 22.97 -18.16
N SER A 346 -23.02 23.30 -16.94
CA SER A 346 -21.84 24.16 -16.70
C SER A 346 -20.53 23.51 -17.13
N GLN A 347 -20.40 22.20 -16.97
CA GLN A 347 -19.22 21.45 -17.43
C GLN A 347 -19.19 21.30 -18.96
N MET A 348 -20.34 21.09 -19.60
CA MET A 348 -20.45 20.89 -21.05
C MET A 348 -20.24 22.18 -21.86
N ASN A 349 -20.69 23.31 -21.33
CA ASN A 349 -20.61 24.62 -22.00
C ASN A 349 -19.57 25.56 -21.35
N GLY A 350 -18.75 25.05 -20.43
CA GLY A 350 -17.71 25.79 -19.72
C GLY A 350 -16.50 26.16 -20.58
N ASP A 351 -15.61 26.98 -20.03
CA ASP A 351 -14.33 27.35 -20.67
C ASP A 351 -13.12 26.66 -19.99
N GLU A 352 -13.34 25.86 -18.94
CA GLU A 352 -12.31 25.14 -18.19
C GLU A 352 -12.50 23.61 -18.32
N LYS A 353 -11.38 22.87 -18.30
CA LYS A 353 -11.39 21.41 -18.25
C LYS A 353 -11.81 20.88 -16.89
N PHE A 354 -12.39 19.67 -16.89
CA PHE A 354 -12.76 18.98 -15.66
C PHE A 354 -12.23 17.54 -15.67
N ASN A 355 -11.79 17.07 -14.50
CA ASN A 355 -11.29 15.71 -14.33
C ASN A 355 -12.35 14.75 -13.78
N VAL A 356 -13.38 15.30 -13.14
CA VAL A 356 -14.43 14.57 -12.41
C VAL A 356 -15.77 15.06 -12.88
N TYR A 357 -16.67 14.14 -13.18
CA TYR A 357 -18.08 14.46 -13.47
C TYR A 357 -18.75 15.07 -12.24
N GLU A 358 -19.53 16.13 -12.45
CA GLU A 358 -20.29 16.76 -11.36
C GLU A 358 -21.44 15.87 -10.90
N ASN A 359 -22.10 15.16 -11.83
CA ASN A 359 -23.10 14.15 -11.49
C ASN A 359 -22.40 12.80 -11.28
N LYS A 360 -22.64 12.17 -10.12
CA LYS A 360 -22.02 10.88 -9.75
C LYS A 360 -22.76 9.66 -10.32
N ASP A 361 -23.98 9.87 -10.79
CA ASP A 361 -24.85 8.88 -11.43
C ASP A 361 -25.79 9.59 -12.42
N SER A 362 -26.51 8.82 -13.25
CA SER A 362 -27.49 9.33 -14.20
C SER A 362 -28.91 9.50 -13.62
N GLY A 363 -29.10 9.22 -12.33
CA GLY A 363 -30.40 9.04 -11.69
C GLY A 363 -31.02 7.64 -11.85
N ASP A 364 -30.38 6.76 -12.63
CA ASP A 364 -30.78 5.37 -12.84
C ASP A 364 -29.64 4.40 -12.45
N ASN A 365 -29.81 3.68 -11.34
CA ASN A 365 -28.81 2.78 -10.76
C ASN A 365 -28.42 1.58 -11.64
N PHE A 366 -29.12 1.38 -12.76
CA PHE A 366 -28.88 0.29 -13.71
C PHE A 366 -28.37 0.74 -15.07
N GLU A 367 -28.37 2.06 -15.37
CA GLU A 367 -28.01 2.57 -16.69
C GLU A 367 -26.49 2.63 -16.92
N ILE A 368 -25.70 2.92 -15.88
CA ILE A 368 -24.24 2.96 -15.94
C ILE A 368 -23.69 1.93 -14.94
N ALA A 369 -23.57 0.69 -15.40
CA ALA A 369 -23.20 -0.45 -14.56
C ALA A 369 -21.76 -0.92 -14.78
N ASN A 370 -21.23 -0.74 -16.00
CA ASN A 370 -19.89 -1.14 -16.37
C ASN A 370 -19.19 -0.09 -17.26
N TYR A 371 -17.91 -0.31 -17.53
CA TYR A 371 -17.06 0.56 -18.33
C TYR A 371 -17.52 0.83 -19.77
N LYS A 372 -18.38 0.00 -20.35
CA LYS A 372 -18.89 0.18 -21.70
C LYS A 372 -20.04 1.17 -21.70
N ASP A 373 -20.69 1.37 -20.57
CA ASP A 373 -21.94 2.10 -20.49
C ASP A 373 -21.73 3.62 -20.42
N SER A 374 -20.49 4.12 -20.48
CA SER A 374 -20.14 5.56 -20.52
C SER A 374 -18.68 5.75 -20.99
N VAL A 375 -18.16 6.98 -20.94
CA VAL A 375 -16.78 7.34 -21.28
C VAL A 375 -16.13 8.13 -20.16
N GLN A 376 -14.82 7.96 -19.95
CA GLN A 376 -14.08 8.75 -18.97
C GLN A 376 -13.87 10.18 -19.50
N ALA A 377 -13.90 11.16 -18.59
CA ALA A 377 -13.65 12.57 -18.91
C ALA A 377 -12.16 12.84 -19.23
N TYR A 378 -11.63 12.26 -20.30
CA TYR A 378 -10.27 12.52 -20.79
C TYR A 378 -10.17 13.87 -21.51
N ASN A 379 -9.15 14.64 -21.16
CA ASN A 379 -8.76 15.86 -21.84
C ASN A 379 -7.37 15.75 -22.47
N ARG A 380 -7.18 16.51 -23.55
CA ARG A 380 -5.92 16.49 -24.29
C ARG A 380 -5.56 17.84 -24.84
N ARG A 381 -4.30 18.26 -24.65
CA ARG A 381 -3.76 19.46 -25.28
C ARG A 381 -3.66 19.21 -26.79
N VAL A 382 -4.06 20.19 -27.59
CA VAL A 382 -3.97 20.14 -29.06
C VAL A 382 -3.50 21.48 -29.62
N ASP A 383 -2.98 21.48 -30.85
CA ASP A 383 -2.59 22.71 -31.53
C ASP A 383 -3.85 23.47 -32.02
N PRO A 384 -4.03 24.76 -31.67
CA PRO A 384 -5.11 25.59 -32.22
C PRO A 384 -5.15 25.63 -33.77
N LYS A 385 -4.02 25.41 -34.46
CA LYS A 385 -3.97 25.27 -35.92
C LYS A 385 -4.73 24.02 -36.38
N ASN A 386 -4.50 22.87 -35.74
CA ASN A 386 -5.20 21.64 -36.11
C ASN A 386 -6.71 21.71 -35.79
N VAL A 387 -7.10 22.48 -34.77
CA VAL A 387 -8.53 22.77 -34.52
C VAL A 387 -9.16 23.49 -35.73
N LYS A 388 -8.46 24.47 -36.32
CA LYS A 388 -8.95 25.17 -37.52
C LYS A 388 -9.04 24.25 -38.72
N GLU A 389 -8.02 23.41 -38.94
CA GLU A 389 -8.02 22.42 -40.01
C GLU A 389 -9.18 21.42 -39.87
N ASN A 390 -9.45 20.93 -38.65
CA ASN A 390 -10.59 20.04 -38.40
C ASN A 390 -11.94 20.75 -38.60
N TYR A 391 -12.06 22.03 -38.23
CA TYR A 391 -13.27 22.81 -38.52
C TYR A 391 -13.51 22.98 -40.03
N GLU A 392 -12.46 23.20 -40.82
CA GLU A 392 -12.56 23.28 -42.28
C GLU A 392 -12.98 21.93 -42.90
N LYS A 393 -12.44 20.81 -42.41
CA LYS A 393 -12.89 19.46 -42.79
C LYS A 393 -14.36 19.26 -42.46
N TYR A 394 -14.79 19.65 -41.26
CA TYR A 394 -16.19 19.58 -40.85
C TYR A 394 -17.11 20.36 -41.79
N LEU A 395 -16.79 21.62 -42.11
CA LEU A 395 -17.57 22.42 -43.05
C LEU A 395 -17.63 21.80 -44.45
N ALA A 396 -16.55 21.17 -44.90
CA ALA A 396 -16.53 20.47 -46.19
C ALA A 396 -17.49 19.28 -46.21
N VAL A 397 -17.53 18.48 -45.14
CA VAL A 397 -18.42 17.31 -45.04
C VAL A 397 -19.88 17.72 -44.78
N LYS A 398 -20.12 18.74 -43.96
CA LYS A 398 -21.46 19.27 -43.62
C LYS A 398 -22.26 19.72 -44.86
N LYS A 399 -21.58 20.16 -45.93
CA LYS A 399 -22.20 20.50 -47.23
C LYS A 399 -22.92 19.32 -47.89
N HIS A 400 -22.46 18.09 -47.63
CA HIS A 400 -22.97 16.87 -48.24
C HIS A 400 -23.73 15.98 -47.24
N ASN A 401 -23.45 16.11 -45.95
CA ASN A 401 -24.16 15.45 -44.85
C ASN A 401 -24.62 16.50 -43.82
N PRO A 402 -25.83 17.06 -43.94
CA PRO A 402 -26.33 18.09 -43.02
C PRO A 402 -26.40 17.66 -41.56
N ASP A 403 -26.42 16.35 -41.27
CA ASP A 403 -26.55 15.80 -39.92
C ASP A 403 -25.21 15.49 -39.25
N ILE A 404 -24.07 15.67 -39.95
CA ILE A 404 -22.75 15.42 -39.33
C ILE A 404 -22.51 16.38 -38.17
N GLU A 405 -22.05 15.83 -37.04
CA GLU A 405 -21.56 16.58 -35.88
C GLU A 405 -20.06 16.86 -35.99
N PHE A 406 -19.62 18.00 -35.46
CA PHE A 406 -18.23 18.44 -35.48
C PHE A 406 -17.31 17.48 -34.73
N LYS A 407 -17.81 16.85 -33.64
CA LYS A 407 -17.09 15.82 -32.89
C LYS A 407 -16.47 14.74 -33.77
N ASN A 408 -17.11 14.38 -34.89
CA ASN A 408 -16.61 13.33 -35.79
C ASN A 408 -15.27 13.68 -36.45
N THR A 409 -15.00 14.95 -36.70
CA THR A 409 -13.70 15.41 -37.23
C THR A 409 -12.67 15.67 -36.13
N LEU A 410 -13.11 15.78 -34.88
CA LEU A 410 -12.25 15.96 -33.70
C LEU A 410 -11.74 14.62 -33.12
N LYS A 411 -12.10 13.49 -33.73
CA LYS A 411 -11.56 12.16 -33.38
C LYS A 411 -10.19 11.90 -33.99
N GLU A 412 -9.75 12.67 -34.98
CA GLU A 412 -8.47 12.46 -35.70
C GLU A 412 -7.55 13.68 -35.61
N TRP A 413 -6.30 13.45 -35.19
CA TRP A 413 -5.24 14.45 -35.01
C TRP A 413 -3.95 13.98 -35.67
N PRO A 414 -2.95 14.87 -35.88
CA PRO A 414 -1.72 14.50 -36.60
C PRO A 414 -0.99 13.30 -35.99
N ASN A 415 -0.88 13.26 -34.66
CA ASN A 415 -0.10 12.27 -33.93
C ASN A 415 -0.97 11.27 -33.15
N PHE A 416 -2.29 11.49 -33.04
CA PHE A 416 -3.18 10.56 -32.37
C PHE A 416 -4.61 10.54 -32.92
N LYS A 417 -5.37 9.51 -32.53
CA LYS A 417 -6.82 9.44 -32.77
C LYS A 417 -7.56 8.75 -31.63
N LEU A 418 -8.82 9.12 -31.48
CA LEU A 418 -9.76 8.54 -30.51
C LEU A 418 -10.52 7.40 -31.18
N GLU A 419 -10.50 6.23 -30.57
CA GLU A 419 -11.05 4.99 -31.11
C GLU A 419 -11.94 4.29 -30.09
N MET A 420 -12.69 3.30 -30.57
CA MET A 420 -13.47 2.41 -29.70
C MET A 420 -12.55 1.68 -28.72
N SER A 421 -13.10 1.40 -27.54
CA SER A 421 -12.40 0.87 -26.37
C SER A 421 -11.60 -0.43 -26.55
N ASN A 422 -11.70 -1.11 -27.70
CA ASN A 422 -10.95 -2.32 -28.02
C ASN A 422 -10.00 -2.15 -29.22
N LYS A 423 -9.70 -0.92 -29.63
CA LYS A 423 -8.92 -0.60 -30.85
C LYS A 423 -7.71 0.29 -30.58
N ASP A 424 -6.96 -0.02 -29.54
CA ASP A 424 -5.72 0.66 -29.21
C ASP A 424 -4.57 0.35 -30.20
N GLY A 425 -3.56 1.22 -30.26
CA GLY A 425 -2.42 1.04 -31.15
C GLY A 425 -1.36 2.13 -31.06
N GLY A 426 -0.15 1.82 -31.54
CA GLY A 426 1.03 2.71 -31.47
C GLY A 426 1.83 2.58 -30.18
N VAL A 427 1.19 2.20 -29.07
CA VAL A 427 1.83 1.81 -27.80
C VAL A 427 1.27 0.49 -27.31
N SER A 428 2.13 -0.35 -26.72
CA SER A 428 1.74 -1.58 -26.07
C SER A 428 1.14 -1.25 -24.72
N LEU A 429 -0.02 -1.84 -24.48
CA LEU A 429 -0.78 -1.64 -23.26
C LEU A 429 -0.49 -2.79 -22.32
N TRP A 430 -0.69 -2.55 -21.04
CA TRP A 430 -0.50 -3.58 -20.03
C TRP A 430 -1.53 -4.70 -20.25
N VAL A 431 -1.10 -5.97 -20.14
CA VAL A 431 -1.92 -7.14 -20.52
C VAL A 431 -3.23 -7.23 -19.71
N GLY A 432 -3.21 -6.72 -18.48
CA GLY A 432 -4.42 -6.64 -17.64
C GLY A 432 -5.23 -5.35 -17.78
N ASN A 433 -4.75 -4.33 -18.53
CA ASN A 433 -5.46 -3.05 -18.69
C ASN A 433 -5.12 -2.32 -20.01
N SER A 434 -6.14 -2.13 -20.85
CA SER A 434 -6.01 -1.41 -22.12
C SER A 434 -5.81 0.11 -22.00
N ASP A 435 -5.97 0.70 -20.81
CA ASP A 435 -5.95 2.17 -20.64
C ASP A 435 -4.67 2.63 -19.92
N ILE A 436 -3.65 1.78 -19.97
CA ILE A 436 -2.39 1.93 -19.27
C ILE A 436 -1.25 1.51 -20.20
N ALA A 437 -0.32 2.43 -20.49
CA ALA A 437 0.83 2.18 -21.35
C ALA A 437 1.96 1.47 -20.59
N LYS A 438 2.52 0.42 -21.19
CA LYS A 438 3.64 -0.33 -20.62
C LYS A 438 4.95 0.43 -20.82
N LYS A 439 5.65 0.70 -19.71
CA LYS A 439 7.01 1.27 -19.73
C LYS A 439 8.03 0.20 -20.09
N ARG A 440 9.09 0.61 -20.78
CA ARG A 440 10.21 -0.25 -21.20
C ARG A 440 11.31 -0.21 -20.15
N PHE A 441 11.30 -1.18 -19.25
CA PHE A 441 12.34 -1.32 -18.21
C PHE A 441 13.60 -2.03 -18.71
N VAL A 442 13.50 -2.86 -19.74
CA VAL A 442 14.63 -3.64 -20.27
C VAL A 442 14.54 -3.79 -21.78
N VAL A 443 15.68 -3.73 -22.46
CA VAL A 443 15.83 -4.10 -23.87
C VAL A 443 17.08 -4.97 -24.01
N PHE A 444 16.90 -6.19 -24.50
CA PHE A 444 18.00 -7.12 -24.71
C PHE A 444 18.78 -6.79 -25.99
N GLU A 445 20.10 -6.91 -25.94
CA GLU A 445 20.98 -6.53 -27.05
C GLU A 445 20.72 -7.35 -28.32
N SER A 446 20.32 -8.62 -28.16
CA SER A 446 19.88 -9.50 -29.26
C SER A 446 18.74 -8.90 -30.09
N ILE A 447 17.80 -8.19 -29.45
CA ILE A 447 16.66 -7.55 -30.09
C ILE A 447 17.14 -6.32 -30.87
N LEU A 448 17.98 -5.49 -30.26
CA LEU A 448 18.49 -4.25 -30.88
C LEU A 448 19.41 -4.52 -32.07
N ASP A 449 20.19 -5.59 -32.02
CA ASP A 449 21.07 -5.98 -33.12
C ASP A 449 20.28 -6.49 -34.33
N GLY A 450 19.13 -7.12 -34.10
CA GLY A 450 18.20 -7.52 -35.15
C GLY A 450 17.47 -6.35 -35.84
N MET A 451 17.46 -5.16 -35.23
CA MET A 451 16.79 -3.98 -35.79
C MET A 451 17.69 -3.18 -36.74
N THR A 452 17.14 -2.81 -37.91
CA THR A 452 17.79 -1.92 -38.89
C THR A 452 17.54 -0.45 -38.49
N LEU A 453 18.28 0.03 -37.49
CA LEU A 453 18.20 1.39 -36.95
C LEU A 453 19.55 2.12 -37.04
N SER A 454 19.51 3.45 -37.12
CA SER A 454 20.72 4.27 -37.02
C SER A 454 21.41 4.10 -35.67
N LYS A 455 22.72 4.34 -35.61
CA LYS A 455 23.48 4.27 -34.36
C LYS A 455 22.89 5.18 -33.27
N GLU A 456 22.53 6.40 -33.65
CA GLU A 456 21.87 7.37 -32.76
C GLU A 456 20.56 6.81 -32.16
N LYS A 457 19.67 6.25 -32.99
CA LYS A 457 18.41 5.64 -32.49
C LYS A 457 18.69 4.47 -31.55
N LYS A 458 19.68 3.61 -31.85
CA LYS A 458 20.07 2.52 -30.95
C LYS A 458 20.59 3.04 -29.61
N ASP A 459 21.38 4.11 -29.61
CA ASP A 459 21.92 4.69 -28.37
C ASP A 459 20.82 5.34 -27.52
N LEU A 460 19.83 5.97 -28.15
CA LEU A 460 18.64 6.51 -27.46
C LEU A 460 17.78 5.40 -26.84
N ILE A 461 17.49 4.32 -27.56
CA ILE A 461 16.72 3.18 -27.03
C ILE A 461 17.48 2.52 -25.87
N LYS A 462 18.80 2.32 -26.01
CA LYS A 462 19.64 1.75 -24.95
C LYS A 462 19.61 2.60 -23.68
N ALA A 463 19.66 3.92 -23.81
CA ALA A 463 19.59 4.83 -22.68
C ALA A 463 18.19 4.83 -22.01
N ALA A 464 17.11 4.83 -22.81
CA ALA A 464 15.74 4.97 -22.32
C ALA A 464 15.34 3.92 -21.26
N GLN A 465 15.78 2.66 -21.40
CA GLN A 465 15.50 1.63 -20.39
C GLN A 465 16.08 1.97 -19.02
N TYR A 466 17.27 2.58 -18.99
CA TYR A 466 17.93 2.98 -17.75
C TYR A 466 17.29 4.24 -17.17
N GLN A 467 16.77 5.13 -18.01
CA GLN A 467 15.98 6.30 -17.59
C GLN A 467 14.69 5.84 -16.87
N VAL A 468 13.97 4.87 -17.42
CA VAL A 468 12.76 4.28 -16.80
C VAL A 468 13.07 3.60 -15.47
N GLN A 469 14.15 2.79 -15.42
CA GLN A 469 14.58 2.13 -14.19
C GLN A 469 14.96 3.16 -13.11
N ASP A 470 15.77 4.15 -13.48
CA ASP A 470 16.24 5.18 -12.54
C ASP A 470 15.08 6.02 -12.03
N ASP A 471 14.18 6.49 -12.91
CA ASP A 471 13.00 7.26 -12.51
C ASP A 471 12.18 6.55 -11.42
N THR A 472 11.93 5.25 -11.62
CA THR A 472 11.17 4.43 -10.67
C THR A 472 11.87 4.32 -9.31
N ILE A 473 13.20 4.17 -9.31
CA ILE A 473 14.00 4.10 -8.08
C ILE A 473 14.03 5.47 -7.39
N GLN A 474 14.17 6.56 -8.14
CA GLN A 474 14.19 7.92 -7.60
C GLN A 474 12.85 8.31 -6.97
N VAL A 475 11.70 7.87 -7.52
CA VAL A 475 10.39 8.03 -6.88
C VAL A 475 10.37 7.39 -5.48
N GLY A 476 10.83 6.14 -5.37
CA GLY A 476 10.91 5.43 -4.09
C GLY A 476 11.82 6.14 -3.08
N LYS A 477 12.98 6.63 -3.54
CA LYS A 477 13.93 7.42 -2.74
C LYS A 477 13.30 8.74 -2.27
N PHE A 478 12.68 9.49 -3.18
CA PHE A 478 12.07 10.79 -2.91
C PHE A 478 11.01 10.72 -1.82
N TRP A 479 9.99 9.86 -1.96
CA TRP A 479 8.90 9.77 -0.98
C TRP A 479 9.36 9.22 0.36
N THR A 480 10.31 8.27 0.36
CA THR A 480 10.87 7.75 1.61
C THR A 480 11.71 8.80 2.33
N ALA A 481 12.49 9.59 1.58
CA ALA A 481 13.25 10.71 2.12
C ALA A 481 12.33 11.81 2.66
N GLU A 482 11.24 12.14 1.96
CA GLU A 482 10.29 13.17 2.37
C GLU A 482 9.63 12.84 3.73
N VAL A 483 9.15 11.61 3.89
CA VAL A 483 8.58 11.17 5.18
C VAL A 483 9.64 11.16 6.29
N SER A 484 10.82 10.60 6.01
CA SER A 484 11.93 10.54 6.98
C SER A 484 12.34 11.94 7.46
N ARG A 485 12.48 12.89 6.52
CA ARG A 485 12.74 14.31 6.77
C ARG A 485 11.64 14.93 7.62
N LYS A 486 10.37 14.74 7.26
CA LYS A 486 9.24 15.38 7.96
C LYS A 486 9.08 14.89 9.40
N LEU A 487 9.24 13.58 9.64
CA LEU A 487 9.17 13.01 11.00
C LEU A 487 10.35 13.46 11.87
N THR A 488 11.55 13.55 11.28
CA THR A 488 12.75 14.06 11.96
C THR A 488 12.58 15.52 12.33
N GLU A 489 12.16 16.37 11.38
CA GLU A 489 11.91 17.79 11.62
C GLU A 489 10.87 18.01 12.73
N TYR A 490 9.73 17.31 12.64
CA TYR A 490 8.66 17.39 13.64
C TYR A 490 9.18 17.01 15.04
N THR A 491 9.85 15.87 15.15
CA THR A 491 10.35 15.36 16.44
C THR A 491 11.42 16.28 17.02
N ALA A 492 12.36 16.75 16.20
CA ALA A 492 13.42 17.66 16.64
C ALA A 492 12.85 19.00 17.10
N HIS A 493 11.84 19.54 16.38
CA HIS A 493 11.14 20.77 16.77
C HIS A 493 10.46 20.63 18.14
N GLU A 494 9.71 19.55 18.36
CA GLU A 494 8.99 19.32 19.62
C GLU A 494 9.96 19.15 20.81
N ILE A 495 11.07 18.42 20.61
CA ILE A 495 12.11 18.26 21.63
C ILE A 495 12.77 19.61 21.94
N ALA A 496 13.18 20.35 20.92
CA ALA A 496 13.83 21.65 21.09
C ALA A 496 12.91 22.68 21.75
N GLN A 497 11.62 22.67 21.40
CA GLN A 497 10.63 23.52 22.05
C GLN A 497 10.48 23.15 23.53
N LYS A 498 10.47 21.85 23.84
CA LYS A 498 10.29 21.36 25.21
C LYS A 498 11.51 21.61 26.10
N LEU A 499 12.73 21.54 25.56
CA LEU A 499 13.96 21.86 26.31
C LEU A 499 14.10 23.35 26.68
N LYS A 500 13.35 24.24 26.03
CA LYS A 500 13.29 25.67 26.40
C LYS A 500 12.31 25.97 27.52
N ASP A 501 11.51 24.99 27.94
CA ASP A 501 10.66 25.09 29.12
C ASP A 501 11.53 24.91 30.37
N ASN A 502 11.57 25.92 31.24
CA ASN A 502 12.37 25.90 32.48
C ASN A 502 12.02 24.74 33.43
N SER A 503 10.92 24.01 33.19
CA SER A 503 10.54 22.81 33.94
C SER A 503 11.19 21.51 33.46
N VAL A 504 11.98 21.55 32.38
CA VAL A 504 12.64 20.40 31.76
C VAL A 504 14.15 20.58 31.76
N ASP A 505 14.87 19.63 32.36
CA ASP A 505 16.31 19.70 32.59
C ASP A 505 17.15 18.83 31.65
N SER A 506 16.52 17.94 30.90
CA SER A 506 17.21 16.94 30.07
C SER A 506 16.35 16.42 28.92
N TYR A 507 17.01 15.85 27.90
CA TYR A 507 16.36 15.14 26.79
C TYR A 507 15.42 14.01 27.28
N LYS A 508 15.82 13.28 28.33
CA LYS A 508 15.01 12.23 28.94
C LYS A 508 13.71 12.78 29.52
N THR A 509 13.77 13.90 30.25
CA THR A 509 12.57 14.55 30.81
C THR A 509 11.69 15.12 29.70
N ALA A 510 12.28 15.71 28.65
CA ALA A 510 11.57 16.21 27.47
C ALA A 510 10.78 15.11 26.77
N ILE A 511 11.43 13.99 26.42
CA ILE A 511 10.81 12.83 25.77
C ILE A 511 9.64 12.30 26.60
N ASN A 512 9.84 12.10 27.91
CA ASN A 512 8.77 11.62 28.78
C ASN A 512 7.56 12.57 28.85
N SER A 513 7.79 13.90 28.81
CA SER A 513 6.69 14.87 28.77
C SER A 513 5.94 14.81 27.45
N LEU A 514 6.66 14.76 26.33
CA LEU A 514 6.06 14.70 25.00
C LEU A 514 5.23 13.42 24.78
N ILE A 515 5.66 12.29 25.35
CA ILE A 515 4.86 11.04 25.39
C ILE A 515 3.55 11.26 26.16
N LYS A 516 3.61 11.91 27.34
CA LYS A 516 2.41 12.20 28.15
C LYS A 516 1.45 13.18 27.47
N GLU A 517 1.99 14.10 26.68
CA GLU A 517 1.23 15.09 25.90
C GLU A 517 0.65 14.50 24.59
N GLY A 518 0.98 13.25 24.23
CA GLY A 518 0.55 12.62 22.98
C GLY A 518 1.24 13.18 21.73
N LYS A 519 2.35 13.92 21.90
CA LYS A 519 3.16 14.46 20.81
C LYS A 519 4.17 13.46 20.27
N LEU A 520 4.58 12.50 21.12
CA LEU A 520 5.37 11.32 20.74
C LEU A 520 4.63 10.06 21.18
N SER A 521 4.84 8.96 20.47
CA SER A 521 4.16 7.71 20.79
C SER A 521 4.76 7.07 22.06
N PRO A 522 3.99 6.25 22.80
CA PRO A 522 4.52 5.54 23.97
C PRO A 522 5.74 4.65 23.66
N GLN A 523 5.84 4.15 22.41
CA GLN A 523 6.94 3.30 21.96
C GLN A 523 8.29 4.03 21.92
N THR A 524 8.29 5.37 21.86
CA THR A 524 9.51 6.19 21.96
C THR A 524 10.33 5.89 23.22
N SER A 525 9.71 5.39 24.30
CA SER A 525 10.42 4.98 25.52
C SER A 525 11.53 3.95 25.29
N ILE A 526 11.53 3.24 24.16
CA ILE A 526 12.59 2.29 23.78
C ILE A 526 13.98 2.94 23.75
N VAL A 527 14.10 4.22 23.41
CA VAL A 527 15.40 4.92 23.38
C VAL A 527 15.97 5.19 24.77
N LEU A 528 15.15 5.01 25.82
CA LEU A 528 15.52 5.20 27.22
C LEU A 528 15.87 3.88 27.93
N ALA A 529 15.70 2.74 27.26
CA ALA A 529 15.95 1.42 27.84
C ALA A 529 17.45 1.12 27.90
N GLN A 530 17.91 0.55 29.01
CA GLN A 530 19.27 0.06 29.19
C GLN A 530 19.31 -1.46 29.00
N GLU A 531 20.39 -1.98 28.41
CA GLU A 531 20.67 -3.42 28.35
C GLU A 531 21.87 -3.74 29.26
N GLY A 532 21.62 -4.43 30.38
CA GLY A 532 22.67 -4.82 31.32
C GLY A 532 23.33 -3.63 32.02
N SER A 533 24.66 -3.54 31.92
CA SER A 533 25.47 -2.44 32.48
C SER A 533 25.77 -1.32 31.48
N GLU A 534 25.27 -1.43 30.24
CA GLU A 534 25.50 -0.44 29.19
C GLU A 534 24.51 0.74 29.28
N GLY A 535 24.92 1.89 28.72
CA GLY A 535 24.06 3.06 28.60
C GLY A 535 22.85 2.82 27.69
N SER A 536 21.86 3.70 27.79
CA SER A 536 20.71 3.71 26.88
C SER A 536 21.08 4.24 25.49
N PRO A 537 20.31 3.93 24.43
CA PRO A 537 20.51 4.53 23.11
C PRO A 537 20.55 6.07 23.13
N LEU A 538 19.73 6.70 23.99
CA LEU A 538 19.75 8.15 24.19
C LEU A 538 21.07 8.66 24.78
N GLU A 539 21.62 7.99 25.78
CA GLU A 539 22.90 8.38 26.39
C GLU A 539 24.05 8.23 25.38
N ASN A 540 24.03 7.17 24.57
CA ASN A 540 25.05 6.90 23.57
C ASN A 540 24.98 7.86 22.37
N ILE A 541 23.80 8.27 21.90
CA ILE A 541 23.71 9.27 20.81
C ILE A 541 24.13 10.67 21.26
N LEU A 542 23.96 11.00 22.55
CA LEU A 542 24.38 12.29 23.12
C LEU A 542 25.87 12.32 23.51
N SER A 543 26.52 11.17 23.59
CA SER A 543 27.94 11.05 23.93
C SER A 543 28.78 10.99 22.66
N THR A 544 30.00 11.55 22.73
CA THR A 544 30.97 11.52 21.64
C THR A 544 32.31 10.97 22.10
N ASN A 545 32.93 10.17 21.25
CA ASN A 545 34.28 9.68 21.44
C ASN A 545 35.33 10.81 21.28
N TRP A 546 36.61 10.48 21.50
CA TRP A 546 37.73 11.44 21.42
C TRP A 546 37.96 12.01 20.01
N MET A 547 37.40 11.39 18.96
CA MET A 547 37.41 11.88 17.58
C MET A 547 36.22 12.80 17.26
N GLY A 548 35.28 12.98 18.20
CA GLY A 548 34.06 13.76 18.02
C GLY A 548 32.93 13.00 17.31
N GLU A 549 33.06 11.68 17.14
CA GLU A 549 32.00 10.83 16.59
C GLU A 549 31.09 10.38 17.72
N ARG A 550 29.78 10.26 17.45
CA ARG A 550 28.80 9.83 18.45
C ARG A 550 28.97 8.35 18.80
N ASP A 551 28.76 7.96 20.06
CA ASP A 551 28.89 6.56 20.51
C ASP A 551 27.75 5.66 19.99
N TYR A 552 26.65 6.25 19.51
CA TYR A 552 25.61 5.55 18.76
C TYR A 552 25.79 5.74 17.24
N THR A 553 25.83 4.63 16.50
CA THR A 553 25.89 4.63 15.02
C THR A 553 24.48 4.62 14.43
N LEU A 554 24.01 5.79 13.97
CA LEU A 554 22.77 5.89 13.20
C LEU A 554 22.90 5.13 11.87
N LYS A 555 21.87 4.36 11.52
CA LYS A 555 21.74 3.73 10.20
C LYS A 555 20.95 4.60 9.23
N THR A 556 20.29 5.65 9.73
CA THR A 556 19.35 6.47 8.96
C THR A 556 19.98 7.69 8.25
N GLN A 557 19.41 7.97 7.07
CA GLN A 557 19.45 9.21 6.26
C GLN A 557 20.84 9.72 5.87
N LYS A 558 21.22 9.47 4.60
CA LYS A 558 22.39 10.08 3.96
C LYS A 558 22.35 11.60 4.13
N LEU A 559 23.36 12.14 4.80
CA LEU A 559 23.55 13.58 4.90
C LEU A 559 24.08 14.12 3.56
N PRO A 560 23.64 15.31 3.12
CA PRO A 560 24.16 15.93 1.91
C PRO A 560 25.65 16.23 2.07
N GLU A 561 26.44 15.92 1.03
CA GLU A 561 27.88 16.20 1.00
C GLU A 561 28.16 17.70 0.85
N SER A 562 27.26 18.42 0.15
CA SER A 562 27.37 19.85 -0.13
C SER A 562 25.99 20.50 -0.35
N ILE A 563 25.93 21.83 -0.46
CA ILE A 563 24.70 22.54 -0.86
C ILE A 563 24.20 22.02 -2.21
N THR A 564 25.09 21.89 -3.19
CA THR A 564 24.77 21.39 -4.53
C THR A 564 24.15 19.99 -4.49
N ASP A 565 24.66 19.09 -3.64
CA ASP A 565 24.11 17.73 -3.46
C ASP A 565 22.63 17.77 -3.04
N GLY A 566 22.33 18.57 -2.00
CA GLY A 566 20.96 18.75 -1.53
C GLY A 566 20.02 19.33 -2.61
N LEU A 567 20.48 20.30 -3.40
CA LEU A 567 19.68 20.88 -4.48
C LEU A 567 19.41 19.88 -5.62
N MET A 568 20.44 19.14 -6.02
CA MET A 568 20.37 18.14 -7.07
C MET A 568 19.54 16.91 -6.71
N SER A 569 19.25 16.71 -5.41
CA SER A 569 18.39 15.63 -4.93
C SER A 569 16.88 15.88 -5.14
N TYR A 570 16.48 17.12 -5.42
CA TYR A 570 15.07 17.50 -5.58
C TYR A 570 14.60 17.30 -7.03
N PRO A 571 13.62 16.43 -7.30
CA PRO A 571 13.03 16.27 -8.62
C PRO A 571 12.16 17.50 -8.96
N MET A 572 12.53 18.23 -10.01
CA MET A 572 11.83 19.47 -10.39
C MET A 572 10.37 19.23 -10.81
N ASP A 573 10.07 18.07 -11.38
CA ASP A 573 8.73 17.63 -11.74
C ASP A 573 7.89 17.15 -10.54
N ALA A 574 8.40 17.25 -9.31
CA ALA A 574 7.59 17.18 -8.10
C ALA A 574 6.85 18.50 -7.78
N ILE A 575 7.22 19.61 -8.43
CA ILE A 575 6.50 20.89 -8.27
C ILE A 575 5.15 20.78 -8.97
N GLU A 576 4.10 21.24 -8.29
CA GLU A 576 2.69 21.10 -8.69
C GLU A 576 2.28 22.05 -9.83
N PHE A 577 3.19 22.29 -10.78
CA PHE A 577 2.92 22.92 -12.05
C PHE A 577 1.96 22.08 -12.91
N SER A 578 1.47 22.66 -14.01
CA SER A 578 0.62 21.91 -14.93
C SER A 578 1.32 20.65 -15.47
N PRO A 579 0.59 19.56 -15.79
CA PRO A 579 1.16 18.34 -16.37
C PRO A 579 2.02 18.60 -17.63
N ASP A 580 1.65 19.62 -18.41
CA ASP A 580 2.36 20.03 -19.61
C ASP A 580 3.77 20.57 -19.32
N LEU A 581 3.90 21.47 -18.33
CA LEU A 581 5.21 21.96 -17.90
C LEU A 581 6.02 20.87 -17.18
N ASN A 582 5.37 20.01 -16.41
CA ASN A 582 6.04 18.89 -15.76
C ASN A 582 6.58 17.87 -16.77
N GLY A 583 5.91 17.65 -17.91
CA GLY A 583 6.46 16.87 -19.02
C GLY A 583 7.78 17.44 -19.54
N VAL A 584 7.91 18.77 -19.62
CA VAL A 584 9.17 19.43 -20.00
C VAL A 584 10.24 19.29 -18.91
N LEU A 585 9.88 19.48 -17.64
CA LEU A 585 10.80 19.29 -16.51
C LEU A 585 11.27 17.84 -16.39
N ALA A 586 10.48 16.89 -16.87
CA ALA A 586 10.82 15.47 -16.96
C ALA A 586 11.73 15.12 -18.14
N TYR A 587 12.04 16.06 -19.06
CA TYR A 587 12.89 15.76 -20.20
C TYR A 587 14.28 15.27 -19.80
N PRO A 588 14.89 14.35 -20.56
CA PRO A 588 16.27 13.91 -20.34
C PRO A 588 17.33 15.01 -20.58
N TYR A 589 16.92 16.17 -21.08
CA TYR A 589 17.74 17.38 -21.10
C TYR A 589 17.87 18.05 -19.73
N ILE A 590 16.90 17.85 -18.83
CA ILE A 590 16.73 18.60 -17.58
C ILE A 590 16.75 17.65 -16.39
N LYS A 591 15.93 16.60 -16.39
CA LYS A 591 15.76 15.66 -15.27
C LYS A 591 16.99 14.79 -15.04
N ASN A 592 17.19 14.35 -13.80
CA ASN A 592 18.21 13.35 -13.46
C ASN A 592 17.88 12.02 -14.14
N PHE A 593 18.82 11.44 -14.90
CA PHE A 593 18.65 10.09 -15.41
C PHE A 593 19.94 9.30 -15.55
N ALA A 594 19.89 8.03 -15.17
CA ALA A 594 20.86 7.04 -15.61
C ALA A 594 20.79 6.81 -17.13
N VAL A 595 21.96 6.56 -17.74
CA VAL A 595 22.07 6.19 -19.17
C VAL A 595 22.80 4.86 -19.37
N THR A 596 23.29 4.25 -18.29
CA THR A 596 23.90 2.92 -18.24
C THR A 596 23.49 2.20 -16.96
N GLU A 597 23.62 0.86 -16.95
CA GLU A 597 23.25 0.02 -15.81
C GLU A 597 23.93 0.44 -14.48
N ASP A 598 25.21 0.82 -14.54
CA ASP A 598 26.02 1.23 -13.40
C ASP A 598 25.62 2.59 -12.82
N THR A 599 24.86 3.38 -13.58
CA THR A 599 24.40 4.71 -13.15
C THR A 599 22.98 4.70 -12.58
N VAL A 600 22.24 3.58 -12.73
CA VAL A 600 20.89 3.42 -12.19
C VAL A 600 20.89 3.50 -10.67
N GLY A 601 20.07 4.39 -10.11
CA GLY A 601 19.91 4.61 -8.67
C GLY A 601 20.94 5.59 -8.05
N LEU A 602 21.95 6.03 -8.82
CA LEU A 602 22.88 7.06 -8.38
C LEU A 602 22.16 8.41 -8.26
N SER A 603 22.62 9.24 -7.33
CA SER A 603 22.15 10.63 -7.28
C SER A 603 22.68 11.42 -8.48
N ARG A 604 21.96 12.47 -8.88
CA ARG A 604 22.46 13.43 -9.88
C ARG A 604 23.83 13.98 -9.49
N PHE A 605 24.04 14.23 -8.19
CA PHE A 605 25.31 14.74 -7.69
C PHE A 605 26.45 13.73 -7.84
N ASP A 606 26.20 12.43 -7.60
CA ASP A 606 27.20 11.39 -7.82
C ASP A 606 27.59 11.28 -9.31
N MET A 607 26.61 11.41 -10.21
CA MET A 607 26.87 11.45 -11.66
C MET A 607 27.59 12.74 -12.08
N PHE A 608 27.24 13.88 -11.48
CA PHE A 608 27.93 15.16 -11.68
C PHE A 608 29.39 15.08 -11.26
N LYS A 609 29.70 14.44 -10.11
CA LYS A 609 31.09 14.21 -9.64
C LYS A 609 31.92 13.38 -10.62
N MET A 610 31.30 12.50 -11.41
CA MET A 610 32.02 11.74 -12.46
C MET A 610 32.47 12.64 -13.63
N GLY A 611 31.90 13.83 -13.77
CA GLY A 611 32.28 14.82 -14.77
C GLY A 611 32.22 14.29 -16.21
N ASP A 612 33.25 14.60 -17.01
CA ASP A 612 33.30 14.22 -18.44
C ASP A 612 33.28 12.71 -18.67
N LYS A 613 33.60 11.87 -17.67
CA LYS A 613 33.43 10.42 -17.78
C LYS A 613 31.96 10.04 -17.99
N TYR A 614 31.06 10.66 -17.23
CA TYR A 614 29.63 10.39 -17.33
C TYR A 614 28.99 11.08 -18.54
N TYR A 615 29.32 12.35 -18.80
CA TYR A 615 28.75 13.06 -19.96
C TYR A 615 29.06 12.38 -21.31
N LYS A 616 30.17 11.65 -21.43
CA LYS A 616 30.50 10.85 -22.62
C LYS A 616 29.60 9.63 -22.82
N LEU A 617 29.00 9.10 -21.75
CA LEU A 617 28.04 7.99 -21.81
C LEU A 617 26.66 8.45 -22.29
N MET A 618 26.33 9.74 -22.11
CA MET A 618 25.05 10.28 -22.55
C MET A 618 24.93 10.30 -24.08
N PRO A 619 23.73 9.99 -24.62
CA PRO A 619 23.39 10.27 -26.00
C PRO A 619 23.71 11.72 -26.37
N GLU A 620 24.29 11.92 -27.56
CA GLU A 620 24.75 13.23 -28.02
C GLU A 620 23.62 14.27 -28.00
N LYS A 621 22.39 13.84 -28.37
CA LYS A 621 21.17 14.65 -28.34
C LYS A 621 20.91 15.32 -26.99
N TYR A 622 21.21 14.68 -25.85
CA TYR A 622 20.89 15.20 -24.51
C TYR A 622 22.04 15.96 -23.85
N ARG A 623 23.28 15.61 -24.19
CA ARG A 623 24.50 15.95 -23.44
C ARG A 623 24.66 17.44 -23.14
N THR A 624 24.48 18.31 -24.15
CA THR A 624 24.79 19.73 -24.04
C THR A 624 23.85 20.44 -23.06
N LEU A 625 22.55 20.20 -23.18
CA LEU A 625 21.55 20.82 -22.31
C LEU A 625 21.60 20.24 -20.89
N TYR A 626 21.82 18.93 -20.75
CA TYR A 626 22.00 18.32 -19.43
C TYR A 626 23.16 18.95 -18.66
N LYS A 627 24.33 19.08 -19.31
CA LYS A 627 25.50 19.75 -18.73
C LYS A 627 25.23 21.22 -18.44
N SER A 628 24.41 21.90 -19.27
CA SER A 628 23.98 23.28 -18.98
C SER A 628 23.15 23.35 -17.71
N MET A 629 22.22 22.41 -17.51
CA MET A 629 21.39 22.36 -16.31
C MET A 629 22.21 22.02 -15.06
N ASP A 630 23.18 21.10 -15.16
CA ASP A 630 24.11 20.82 -14.06
C ASP A 630 24.92 22.06 -13.64
N ASN A 631 25.32 22.89 -14.61
CA ASN A 631 25.96 24.17 -14.29
C ASN A 631 25.01 25.13 -13.57
N VAL A 632 23.73 25.17 -13.95
CA VAL A 632 22.71 25.99 -13.28
C VAL A 632 22.56 25.58 -11.81
N TYR A 633 22.54 24.27 -11.53
CA TYR A 633 22.58 23.78 -10.15
C TYR A 633 23.86 24.24 -9.43
N ALA A 634 25.03 23.89 -9.98
CA ALA A 634 26.31 24.04 -9.30
C ALA A 634 26.77 25.50 -9.12
N LYS A 635 26.23 26.44 -9.90
CA LYS A 635 26.59 27.86 -9.84
C LYS A 635 25.42 28.71 -9.38
N GLU A 636 24.41 28.91 -10.22
CA GLU A 636 23.34 29.87 -9.95
C GLU A 636 22.48 29.44 -8.75
N MET A 637 21.99 28.20 -8.70
CA MET A 637 21.17 27.73 -7.56
C MET A 637 21.99 27.62 -6.27
N THR A 638 23.21 27.06 -6.35
CA THR A 638 24.09 26.93 -5.19
C THR A 638 24.44 28.28 -4.58
N ALA A 639 24.69 29.32 -5.40
CA ALA A 639 24.93 30.67 -4.88
C ALA A 639 23.72 31.22 -4.11
N GLN A 640 22.51 31.10 -4.67
CA GLN A 640 21.29 31.57 -3.99
C GLN A 640 20.99 30.77 -2.70
N ALA A 641 21.23 29.47 -2.71
CA ALA A 641 21.08 28.62 -1.52
C ALA A 641 22.13 28.96 -0.44
N MET A 642 23.37 29.27 -0.83
CA MET A 642 24.41 29.75 0.09
C MET A 642 23.98 31.05 0.78
N ASP A 643 23.40 32.00 0.05
CA ASP A 643 22.90 33.26 0.62
C ASP A 643 21.79 33.02 1.65
N ILE A 644 20.85 32.12 1.35
CA ILE A 644 19.80 31.69 2.28
C ILE A 644 20.41 31.08 3.55
N MET A 645 21.38 30.18 3.40
CA MET A 645 22.05 29.53 4.54
C MET A 645 22.88 30.51 5.38
N LYS A 646 23.52 31.51 4.78
CA LYS A 646 24.21 32.60 5.49
C LYS A 646 23.24 33.45 6.30
N ALA A 647 22.12 33.85 5.71
CA ALA A 647 21.08 34.61 6.40
C ALA A 647 20.48 33.82 7.59
N LEU A 648 20.30 32.51 7.43
CA LEU A 648 19.90 31.61 8.52
C LEU A 648 20.95 31.52 9.63
N GLN A 649 22.23 31.40 9.27
CA GLN A 649 23.35 31.38 10.22
C GLN A 649 23.41 32.69 11.02
N GLU A 650 23.25 33.85 10.38
CA GLU A 650 23.20 35.15 11.06
C GLU A 650 22.02 35.26 12.03
N LYS A 651 20.82 34.79 11.65
CA LYS A 651 19.63 34.83 12.51
C LYS A 651 19.68 33.86 13.69
N THR A 652 20.31 32.70 13.53
CA THR A 652 20.35 31.65 14.55
C THR A 652 21.59 31.74 15.44
N GLY A 653 22.67 32.35 14.97
CA GLY A 653 23.98 32.32 15.62
C GLY A 653 24.68 30.96 15.52
N ILE A 654 24.15 30.03 14.72
CA ILE A 654 24.68 28.67 14.54
C ILE A 654 25.57 28.63 13.29
N SER A 655 26.77 28.05 13.40
CA SER A 655 27.68 27.87 12.27
C SER A 655 27.25 26.71 11.38
N TYR A 656 26.38 26.99 10.41
CA TYR A 656 26.00 26.04 9.35
C TYR A 656 27.07 25.94 8.25
N LEU A 657 27.75 27.05 7.97
CA LEU A 657 28.82 27.13 7.00
C LEU A 657 30.14 27.48 7.70
N ASP A 658 31.22 26.86 7.23
CA ASP A 658 32.58 27.17 7.67
C ASP A 658 33.15 28.40 6.93
N ALA A 659 34.41 28.73 7.21
CA ALA A 659 35.10 29.86 6.58
C ALA A 659 35.29 29.71 5.06
N ASN A 660 35.19 28.49 4.52
CA ASN A 660 35.28 28.19 3.09
C ASN A 660 33.90 28.14 2.42
N ASN A 661 32.81 28.41 3.15
CA ASN A 661 31.42 28.20 2.73
C ASN A 661 31.05 26.73 2.48
N GLU A 662 31.75 25.80 3.13
CA GLU A 662 31.39 24.39 3.15
C GLU A 662 30.45 24.11 4.33
N LEU A 663 29.55 23.13 4.17
CA LEU A 663 28.64 22.73 5.25
C LEU A 663 29.44 22.12 6.41
N THR A 664 29.31 22.70 7.60
CA THR A 664 29.78 22.08 8.85
C THR A 664 28.96 20.80 9.12
N GLN A 665 29.37 19.96 10.08
CA GLN A 665 28.57 18.77 10.44
C GLN A 665 27.13 19.15 10.86
N GLN A 666 26.99 20.18 11.70
CA GLN A 666 25.69 20.73 12.07
C GLN A 666 24.96 21.34 10.87
N GLY A 667 25.69 22.00 9.96
CA GLY A 667 25.17 22.49 8.69
C GLY A 667 24.56 21.39 7.83
N LYS A 668 25.23 20.24 7.68
CA LYS A 668 24.72 19.09 6.91
C LYS A 668 23.44 18.53 7.51
N GLU A 669 23.38 18.40 8.83
CA GLU A 669 22.20 17.89 9.54
C GLU A 669 20.99 18.81 9.36
N VAL A 670 21.16 20.12 9.55
CA VAL A 670 20.07 21.09 9.39
C VAL A 670 19.70 21.27 7.93
N TYR A 671 20.67 21.35 7.02
CA TYR A 671 20.42 21.47 5.58
C TYR A 671 19.65 20.27 5.03
N SER A 672 19.87 19.06 5.56
CA SER A 672 19.10 17.87 5.19
C SER A 672 17.59 17.99 5.47
N LEU A 673 17.19 18.88 6.38
CA LEU A 673 15.77 19.15 6.69
C LEU A 673 15.12 20.15 5.73
N VAL A 674 15.89 21.03 5.09
CA VAL A 674 15.38 22.19 4.34
C VAL A 674 15.81 22.25 2.87
N ALA A 675 16.72 21.37 2.42
CA ALA A 675 17.26 21.38 1.07
C ALA A 675 16.16 21.32 -0.02
N SER A 676 15.17 20.44 0.13
CA SER A 676 14.03 20.32 -0.79
C SER A 676 13.17 21.58 -0.81
N ASP A 677 12.95 22.21 0.35
CA ASP A 677 12.19 23.45 0.46
C ASP A 677 12.92 24.60 -0.26
N ILE A 678 14.26 24.67 -0.11
CA ILE A 678 15.12 25.65 -0.80
C ILE A 678 15.09 25.40 -2.32
N ALA A 679 15.24 24.15 -2.77
CA ALA A 679 15.22 23.82 -4.20
C ALA A 679 13.87 24.21 -4.85
N LYS A 680 12.76 23.87 -4.20
CA LYS A 680 11.41 24.27 -4.65
C LYS A 680 11.27 25.78 -4.70
N PHE A 681 11.69 26.49 -3.65
CA PHE A 681 11.65 27.95 -3.60
C PHE A 681 12.41 28.59 -4.75
N LEU A 682 13.65 28.17 -4.98
CA LEU A 682 14.48 28.75 -6.04
C LEU A 682 13.87 28.57 -7.43
N ILE A 683 13.28 27.41 -7.74
CA ILE A 683 12.66 27.16 -9.04
C ILE A 683 11.35 27.92 -9.21
N VAL A 684 10.49 27.92 -8.19
CA VAL A 684 9.22 28.67 -8.25
C VAL A 684 9.50 30.17 -8.36
N SER A 685 10.41 30.73 -7.56
CA SER A 685 10.78 32.15 -7.64
C SER A 685 11.47 32.52 -8.95
N ALA A 686 12.22 31.61 -9.57
CA ALA A 686 12.85 31.87 -10.86
C ALA A 686 11.86 31.88 -12.03
N LEU A 687 10.80 31.05 -11.98
CA LEU A 687 9.84 30.91 -13.08
C LEU A 687 8.60 31.79 -12.92
N VAL A 688 8.10 31.93 -11.69
CA VAL A 688 6.83 32.57 -11.34
C VAL A 688 6.94 33.32 -9.99
N PRO A 689 7.75 34.40 -9.92
CA PRO A 689 8.04 35.11 -8.67
C PRO A 689 6.81 35.66 -7.93
N GLU A 690 5.69 35.84 -8.63
CA GLU A 690 4.40 36.25 -8.06
C GLU A 690 3.69 35.18 -7.21
N ILE A 691 4.12 33.91 -7.29
CA ILE A 691 3.61 32.82 -6.46
C ILE A 691 4.58 32.57 -5.31
N GLU A 692 4.39 33.27 -4.19
CA GLU A 692 5.14 33.05 -2.95
C GLU A 692 4.49 31.94 -2.09
N PRO A 693 5.27 31.17 -1.32
CA PRO A 693 4.72 30.25 -0.35
C PRO A 693 4.19 30.96 0.90
N GLU A 694 3.15 30.41 1.51
CA GLU A 694 2.59 30.87 2.77
C GLU A 694 2.97 29.92 3.92
N GLN A 695 3.05 30.45 5.14
CA GLN A 695 3.32 29.66 6.33
C GLN A 695 1.99 29.20 6.98
N ASN A 696 1.80 27.89 7.10
CA ASN A 696 0.60 27.29 7.68
C ASN A 696 0.98 26.20 8.69
N GLU A 697 0.59 26.32 9.96
CA GLU A 697 0.79 25.27 10.99
C GLU A 697 2.21 24.65 10.99
N SER A 698 3.26 25.47 10.84
CA SER A 698 4.69 25.09 10.71
C SER A 698 5.13 24.46 9.38
N MET A 699 4.28 24.41 8.36
CA MET A 699 4.59 24.00 7.00
C MET A 699 4.74 25.22 6.07
N LEU A 700 5.55 25.05 5.03
CA LEU A 700 5.67 25.99 3.92
C LEU A 700 4.81 25.47 2.76
N GLU A 701 3.76 26.20 2.40
CA GLU A 701 2.76 25.74 1.42
C GLU A 701 2.65 26.68 0.24
N TYR A 702 2.65 26.13 -0.97
CA TYR A 702 2.31 26.86 -2.18
C TYR A 702 0.84 26.65 -2.52
N ASP A 703 0.21 27.67 -3.11
CA ASP A 703 -1.11 27.52 -3.71
C ASP A 703 -1.04 26.62 -4.94
N VAL A 704 -1.36 25.34 -4.75
CA VAL A 704 -1.37 24.30 -5.77
C VAL A 704 -2.30 24.66 -6.94
N LYS A 705 -3.39 25.42 -6.70
CA LYS A 705 -4.29 25.85 -7.79
C LYS A 705 -3.66 26.93 -8.66
N LYS A 706 -2.83 27.80 -8.09
CA LYS A 706 -2.05 28.78 -8.86
C LYS A 706 -0.91 28.09 -9.61
N LEU A 707 -0.16 27.19 -8.96
CA LEU A 707 0.92 26.44 -9.61
C LEU A 707 0.41 25.61 -10.79
N ASN A 708 -0.72 24.91 -10.65
CA ASN A 708 -1.30 24.11 -11.74
C ASN A 708 -1.72 24.93 -12.97
N LYS A 709 -1.83 26.26 -12.87
CA LYS A 709 -2.09 27.16 -14.00
C LYS A 709 -0.82 27.59 -14.74
N VAL A 710 0.35 27.27 -14.19
CA VAL A 710 1.65 27.55 -14.82
C VAL A 710 1.92 26.42 -15.82
N ASP A 711 1.78 26.74 -17.09
CA ASP A 711 2.01 25.86 -18.24
C ASP A 711 3.06 26.44 -19.19
N THR A 712 3.38 25.71 -20.26
CA THR A 712 4.37 26.20 -21.25
C THR A 712 3.92 27.49 -21.93
N CYS A 713 2.62 27.74 -22.13
CA CYS A 713 2.12 29.00 -22.69
C CYS A 713 2.27 30.17 -21.70
N TYR A 714 2.04 29.92 -20.40
CA TYR A 714 2.26 30.88 -19.32
C TYR A 714 3.71 31.41 -19.35
N LEU A 715 4.66 30.50 -19.54
CA LEU A 715 6.07 30.83 -19.64
C LEU A 715 6.49 31.37 -21.02
N GLY A 716 5.59 31.47 -21.99
CA GLY A 716 5.92 31.95 -23.33
C GLY A 716 6.72 30.95 -24.19
N LEU A 717 6.61 29.65 -23.91
CA LEU A 717 7.34 28.57 -24.58
C LEU A 717 6.56 27.92 -25.74
N GLN A 718 5.33 28.34 -26.00
CA GLN A 718 4.45 27.78 -27.04
C GLN A 718 4.91 28.05 -28.48
N TYR A 719 5.92 28.90 -28.67
CA TYR A 719 6.47 29.25 -29.98
C TYR A 719 7.66 28.38 -30.39
N GLU A 720 8.17 27.58 -29.46
CA GLU A 720 9.29 26.68 -29.71
C GLU A 720 8.83 25.49 -30.57
N THR A 721 9.70 25.05 -31.48
CA THR A 721 9.35 24.07 -32.51
C THR A 721 9.72 22.64 -32.16
N SER A 722 10.50 22.41 -31.10
CA SER A 722 10.97 21.09 -30.69
C SER A 722 11.11 20.96 -29.17
N PRO A 723 11.08 19.72 -28.62
CA PRO A 723 11.37 19.48 -27.20
C PRO A 723 12.73 20.03 -26.73
N GLU A 724 13.74 19.99 -27.59
CA GLU A 724 15.08 20.53 -27.27
C GLU A 724 15.06 22.07 -27.13
N ASP A 725 14.34 22.76 -28.01
CA ASP A 725 14.21 24.22 -27.96
C ASP A 725 13.44 24.67 -26.73
N ILE A 726 12.35 23.96 -26.40
CA ILE A 726 11.58 24.18 -25.16
C ILE A 726 12.49 24.00 -23.94
N ALA A 727 13.26 22.91 -23.87
CA ALA A 727 14.18 22.66 -22.77
C ALA A 727 15.24 23.77 -22.64
N ARG A 728 15.84 24.20 -23.76
CA ARG A 728 16.84 25.28 -23.79
C ARG A 728 16.26 26.60 -23.28
N SER A 729 15.08 26.96 -23.76
CA SER A 729 14.38 28.18 -23.35
C SER A 729 13.97 28.13 -21.88
N LEU A 730 13.54 26.98 -21.37
CA LEU A 730 13.23 26.79 -19.96
C LEU A 730 14.48 26.90 -19.08
N ILE A 731 15.59 26.24 -19.43
CA ILE A 731 16.87 26.35 -18.70
C ILE A 731 17.33 27.82 -18.64
N ASN A 732 17.24 28.54 -19.76
CA ASN A 732 17.60 29.96 -19.80
C ASN A 732 16.68 30.82 -18.93
N LYS A 733 15.38 30.55 -18.89
CA LYS A 733 14.43 31.23 -18.00
C LYS A 733 14.75 30.97 -16.53
N ILE A 734 15.00 29.71 -16.14
CA ILE A 734 15.42 29.34 -14.78
C ILE A 734 16.69 30.12 -14.41
N LYS A 735 17.72 30.04 -15.25
CA LYS A 735 19.00 30.74 -15.03
C LYS A 735 18.81 32.24 -14.85
N ASN A 736 18.05 32.88 -15.74
CA ASN A 736 17.81 34.32 -15.67
C ASN A 736 16.97 34.70 -14.44
N GLY A 737 15.97 33.90 -14.08
CA GLY A 737 15.15 34.11 -12.89
C GLY A 737 15.95 33.97 -11.60
N LEU A 738 16.83 32.97 -11.49
CA LEU A 738 17.72 32.77 -10.34
C LEU A 738 18.63 33.97 -10.08
N ASN A 739 19.08 34.64 -11.14
CA ASN A 739 19.91 35.85 -11.03
C ASN A 739 19.11 37.10 -10.62
N ASN A 740 17.78 37.03 -10.58
CA ASN A 740 16.87 38.15 -10.32
C ASN A 740 15.80 37.80 -9.26
N ILE A 741 16.10 36.88 -8.33
CA ILE A 741 15.19 36.58 -7.21
C ILE A 741 15.07 37.83 -6.33
N ASP A 742 13.83 38.22 -6.03
CA ASP A 742 13.52 39.35 -5.16
C ASP A 742 14.05 39.13 -3.73
N ASP A 743 14.82 40.10 -3.22
CA ASP A 743 15.44 40.00 -1.90
C ASP A 743 14.42 39.99 -0.76
N ASN A 744 13.26 40.65 -0.93
CA ASN A 744 12.19 40.60 0.06
C ASN A 744 11.55 39.21 0.11
N ALA A 745 11.27 38.58 -1.03
CA ALA A 745 10.77 37.21 -1.10
C ALA A 745 11.76 36.23 -0.47
N LYS A 746 13.06 36.38 -0.75
CA LYS A 746 14.14 35.60 -0.11
C LYS A 746 14.17 35.80 1.40
N ALA A 747 14.05 37.03 1.89
CA ALA A 747 14.02 37.33 3.32
C ALA A 747 12.79 36.71 4.03
N LYS A 748 11.60 36.80 3.42
CA LYS A 748 10.38 36.13 3.93
C LYS A 748 10.56 34.60 3.99
N PHE A 749 11.16 34.01 2.97
CA PHE A 749 11.44 32.58 2.95
C PHE A 749 12.41 32.18 4.07
N VAL A 750 13.50 32.94 4.26
CA VAL A 750 14.44 32.76 5.39
C VAL A 750 13.72 32.85 6.74
N ASP A 751 12.81 33.80 6.92
CA ASP A 751 12.02 33.94 8.15
C ASP A 751 11.13 32.72 8.39
N SER A 752 10.49 32.19 7.34
CA SER A 752 9.67 30.97 7.43
C SER A 752 10.49 29.75 7.85
N ILE A 753 11.68 29.56 7.25
CA ILE A 753 12.60 28.49 7.64
C ILE A 753 13.08 28.70 9.08
N TYR A 754 13.48 29.91 9.47
CA TYR A 754 13.89 30.23 10.84
C TYR A 754 12.80 29.90 11.87
N ASN A 755 11.54 30.19 11.58
CA ASN A 755 10.42 29.86 12.47
C ASN A 755 10.27 28.34 12.71
N ARG A 756 10.62 27.52 11.72
CA ARG A 756 10.55 26.05 11.79
C ARG A 756 11.76 25.45 12.50
N ILE A 757 12.96 25.81 12.07
CA ILE A 757 14.20 25.13 12.46
C ILE A 757 15.15 25.97 13.32
N GLY A 758 14.92 27.27 13.51
CA GLY A 758 15.85 28.17 14.19
C GLY A 758 16.05 27.90 15.69
N LYS A 759 15.30 26.95 16.25
CA LYS A 759 15.44 26.48 17.64
C LYS A 759 16.10 25.11 17.74
N ILE A 760 16.35 24.44 16.62
CA ILE A 760 16.83 23.05 16.56
C ILE A 760 18.36 23.06 16.48
N ASP A 761 19.02 22.25 17.30
CA ASP A 761 20.46 22.01 17.27
C ASP A 761 20.81 20.59 16.78
N SER A 762 22.11 20.29 16.68
CA SER A 762 22.61 18.98 16.21
C SER A 762 22.11 17.82 17.08
N ASP A 763 22.09 17.99 18.40
CA ASP A 763 21.67 16.94 19.32
C ASP A 763 20.17 16.64 19.18
N ALA A 764 19.32 17.66 19.06
CA ALA A 764 17.89 17.50 18.81
C ALA A 764 17.62 16.76 17.49
N VAL A 765 18.37 17.04 16.41
CA VAL A 765 18.25 16.31 15.14
C VAL A 765 18.66 14.86 15.31
N ASN A 766 19.80 14.57 15.95
CA ASN A 766 20.30 13.21 16.10
C ASN A 766 19.42 12.37 17.05
N VAL A 767 18.91 12.96 18.13
CA VAL A 767 17.91 12.31 19.01
C VAL A 767 16.61 12.05 18.24
N ALA A 768 16.16 12.99 17.41
CA ALA A 768 14.98 12.76 16.57
C ALA A 768 15.17 11.60 15.59
N LYS A 769 16.32 11.53 14.90
CA LYS A 769 16.68 10.41 14.01
C LYS A 769 16.72 9.08 14.76
N LEU A 770 17.33 9.05 15.95
CA LEU A 770 17.34 7.87 16.82
C LEU A 770 15.91 7.40 17.16
N ILE A 771 15.02 8.33 17.50
CA ILE A 771 13.62 8.00 17.81
C ILE A 771 12.93 7.42 16.56
N VAL A 772 13.07 8.06 15.40
CA VAL A 772 12.48 7.57 14.15
C VAL A 772 13.00 6.15 13.82
N GLU A 773 14.31 5.91 13.95
CA GLU A 773 14.95 4.61 13.73
C GLU A 773 14.43 3.53 14.70
N LYS A 774 14.48 3.79 16.02
CA LYS A 774 14.11 2.80 17.04
C LYS A 774 12.61 2.55 17.15
N THR A 775 11.78 3.52 16.73
CA THR A 775 10.32 3.30 16.60
C THR A 775 9.93 2.65 15.27
N GLU A 776 10.88 2.43 14.37
CA GLU A 776 10.68 1.87 13.03
C GLU A 776 9.68 2.69 12.21
N SER A 777 9.69 4.01 12.41
CA SER A 777 8.78 4.96 11.76
C SER A 777 9.32 5.35 10.39
N GLY A 778 8.41 5.68 9.46
CA GLY A 778 8.77 6.06 8.11
C GLY A 778 7.75 5.57 7.09
N LEU A 779 8.18 5.54 5.83
CA LEU A 779 7.37 5.03 4.72
C LEU A 779 7.71 3.56 4.42
N ASP A 780 6.66 2.76 4.30
CA ASP A 780 6.70 1.36 3.86
C ASP A 780 6.13 1.25 2.44
N TRP A 781 6.39 0.14 1.74
CA TRP A 781 6.01 -0.03 0.33
C TRP A 781 5.36 -1.37 0.03
N ARG A 782 4.25 -1.35 -0.71
CA ARG A 782 3.77 -2.47 -1.51
C ARG A 782 4.07 -2.12 -2.97
N ILE A 783 4.64 -3.06 -3.70
CA ILE A 783 4.88 -2.91 -5.14
C ILE A 783 3.89 -3.77 -5.88
N ASP A 784 2.97 -3.10 -6.57
CA ASP A 784 1.97 -3.72 -7.43
C ASP A 784 2.62 -4.33 -8.66
N ALA A 785 2.11 -5.49 -9.10
CA ALA A 785 2.53 -6.16 -10.33
C ALA A 785 4.06 -6.25 -10.52
N ALA A 786 4.81 -6.63 -9.46
CA ALA A 786 6.26 -6.51 -9.43
C ALA A 786 6.97 -7.28 -10.57
N LYS A 787 6.36 -8.33 -11.13
CA LYS A 787 6.92 -9.08 -12.26
C LYS A 787 6.91 -8.30 -13.59
N ASP A 788 6.05 -7.30 -13.74
CA ASP A 788 5.76 -6.68 -15.04
C ASP A 788 6.77 -5.62 -15.48
N VAL A 789 7.85 -5.46 -14.72
CA VAL A 789 9.08 -4.80 -15.18
C VAL A 789 9.82 -5.64 -16.25
N ALA A 790 9.50 -6.92 -16.40
CA ALA A 790 10.09 -7.76 -17.44
C ALA A 790 9.44 -7.56 -18.83
N ASP A 791 10.19 -7.93 -19.86
CA ASP A 791 9.71 -7.94 -21.24
C ASP A 791 9.09 -9.30 -21.59
N TRP A 792 7.89 -9.56 -21.06
CA TRP A 792 7.13 -10.78 -21.35
C TRP A 792 6.73 -10.93 -22.82
N ASP A 793 6.55 -9.83 -23.54
CA ASP A 793 6.15 -9.86 -24.96
C ASP A 793 7.26 -10.47 -25.82
N SER A 794 8.52 -10.08 -25.56
CA SER A 794 9.69 -10.67 -26.24
C SER A 794 9.98 -12.11 -25.83
N GLU A 795 9.57 -12.52 -24.63
CA GLU A 795 9.67 -13.92 -24.19
C GLU A 795 8.65 -14.79 -24.91
N GLU A 796 7.40 -14.36 -25.00
CA GLU A 796 6.35 -15.04 -25.75
C GLU A 796 6.71 -15.17 -27.24
N ALA A 797 7.36 -14.14 -27.81
CA ALA A 797 7.87 -14.15 -29.19
C ALA A 797 9.16 -14.99 -29.38
N GLY A 798 9.77 -15.50 -28.31
CA GLY A 798 10.96 -16.34 -28.34
C GLY A 798 12.28 -15.60 -28.57
N TYR A 799 12.31 -14.27 -28.41
CA TYR A 799 13.53 -13.46 -28.56
C TYR A 799 14.41 -13.45 -27.30
N VAL A 800 13.81 -13.71 -26.14
CA VAL A 800 14.44 -13.67 -24.82
C VAL A 800 14.00 -14.90 -24.04
N SER A 801 14.87 -15.45 -23.19
CA SER A 801 14.46 -16.55 -22.31
C SER A 801 13.71 -16.04 -21.08
N LYS A 802 12.71 -16.81 -20.60
CA LYS A 802 12.05 -16.56 -19.31
C LYS A 802 13.03 -16.34 -18.16
N LYS A 803 14.16 -17.06 -18.16
CA LYS A 803 15.21 -16.93 -17.14
C LYS A 803 15.87 -15.55 -17.15
N ASP A 804 16.11 -14.97 -18.31
CA ASP A 804 16.73 -13.65 -18.41
C ASP A 804 15.80 -12.56 -17.89
N ASN A 805 14.51 -12.63 -18.23
CA ASN A 805 13.47 -11.77 -17.66
C ASN A 805 13.40 -11.87 -16.14
N LEU A 806 13.37 -13.09 -15.60
CA LEU A 806 13.35 -13.30 -14.15
C LEU A 806 14.62 -12.74 -13.49
N ASN A 807 15.81 -12.93 -14.07
CA ASN A 807 17.04 -12.34 -13.55
C ASN A 807 17.00 -10.80 -13.53
N PHE A 808 16.42 -10.18 -14.56
CA PHE A 808 16.22 -8.75 -14.62
C PHE A 808 15.30 -8.26 -13.48
N VAL A 809 14.13 -8.88 -13.29
CA VAL A 809 13.19 -8.58 -12.19
C VAL A 809 13.92 -8.59 -10.85
N LEU A 810 14.74 -9.62 -10.60
CA LEU A 810 15.48 -9.77 -9.36
C LEU A 810 16.50 -8.65 -9.14
N SER A 811 17.27 -8.30 -10.18
CA SER A 811 18.29 -7.25 -10.13
C SER A 811 17.67 -5.86 -9.92
N PHE A 812 16.61 -5.55 -10.67
CA PHE A 812 15.95 -4.26 -10.59
C PHE A 812 15.36 -3.99 -9.20
N TRP A 813 14.59 -4.93 -8.65
CA TRP A 813 14.00 -4.73 -7.33
C TRP A 813 15.03 -4.74 -6.19
N ASN A 814 16.21 -5.34 -6.38
CA ASN A 814 17.33 -5.18 -5.45
C ASN A 814 17.77 -3.71 -5.37
N LYS A 815 17.95 -3.06 -6.54
CA LYS A 815 18.32 -1.63 -6.61
C LYS A 815 17.25 -0.75 -5.98
N PHE A 816 15.97 -1.01 -6.26
CA PHE A 816 14.86 -0.28 -5.65
C PHE A 816 14.84 -0.38 -4.12
N ASN A 817 14.87 -1.61 -3.56
CA ASN A 817 14.85 -1.80 -2.10
C ASN A 817 16.08 -1.19 -1.42
N LYS A 818 17.26 -1.24 -2.07
CA LYS A 818 18.46 -0.54 -1.58
C LYS A 818 18.25 0.98 -1.54
N GLY A 819 17.71 1.57 -2.61
CA GLY A 819 17.42 3.00 -2.67
C GLY A 819 16.45 3.47 -1.58
N VAL A 820 15.35 2.75 -1.37
CA VAL A 820 14.39 3.05 -0.28
C VAL A 820 15.06 2.97 1.10
N ARG A 821 15.90 1.95 1.33
CA ARG A 821 16.55 1.72 2.63
C ARG A 821 17.70 2.69 2.94
N GLU A 822 18.17 3.48 1.97
CA GLU A 822 19.07 4.61 2.24
C GLU A 822 18.42 5.64 3.19
N TYR A 823 17.09 5.77 3.16
CA TYR A 823 16.34 6.77 3.93
C TYR A 823 15.48 6.17 5.04
N ASN A 824 15.03 4.92 4.88
CA ASN A 824 14.35 4.13 5.92
C ASN A 824 14.91 2.69 5.95
N PRO A 825 15.98 2.41 6.72
CA PRO A 825 16.62 1.10 6.77
C PRO A 825 15.67 -0.04 7.18
N LYS A 826 14.65 0.28 8.00
CA LYS A 826 13.65 -0.67 8.49
C LYS A 826 12.35 -0.68 7.66
N SER A 827 12.34 -0.09 6.47
CA SER A 827 11.16 -0.07 5.59
C SER A 827 10.64 -1.49 5.33
N TYR A 828 9.37 -1.71 5.66
CA TYR A 828 8.65 -2.94 5.37
C TYR A 828 8.22 -2.90 3.90
N THR A 829 8.75 -3.83 3.11
CA THR A 829 8.52 -3.88 1.66
C THR A 829 7.85 -5.19 1.24
N ILE A 830 6.76 -5.07 0.48
CA ILE A 830 5.93 -6.17 -0.02
C ILE A 830 6.05 -6.20 -1.54
N GLY A 831 6.49 -7.32 -2.11
CA GLY A 831 6.42 -7.56 -3.54
C GLY A 831 5.14 -8.31 -3.90
N GLU A 832 4.32 -7.78 -4.81
CA GLU A 832 3.23 -8.56 -5.38
C GLU A 832 3.72 -9.38 -6.58
N LEU A 833 3.68 -10.71 -6.44
CA LEU A 833 4.04 -11.65 -7.49
C LEU A 833 2.83 -12.50 -7.83
N THR A 834 2.28 -12.33 -9.03
CA THR A 834 1.17 -13.12 -9.59
C THR A 834 1.66 -13.97 -10.76
N ASP A 835 0.94 -15.06 -11.09
CA ASP A 835 1.17 -15.87 -12.31
C ASP A 835 2.62 -16.36 -12.56
N ILE A 836 3.41 -16.56 -11.50
CA ILE A 836 4.74 -17.16 -11.56
C ILE A 836 4.76 -18.42 -10.70
N ASN A 837 5.07 -19.56 -11.30
CA ASN A 837 5.15 -20.82 -10.58
C ASN A 837 6.42 -20.85 -9.71
N ASP A 838 6.31 -21.44 -8.51
CA ASP A 838 7.44 -21.68 -7.61
C ASP A 838 8.57 -22.49 -8.28
N SER A 839 8.27 -23.32 -9.29
CA SER A 839 9.26 -24.07 -10.05
C SER A 839 10.10 -23.21 -10.99
N ASP A 840 9.56 -22.08 -11.46
CA ASP A 840 10.25 -21.15 -12.35
C ASP A 840 11.12 -20.18 -11.55
N LEU A 841 10.57 -19.66 -10.45
CA LEU A 841 11.23 -18.75 -9.55
C LEU A 841 10.76 -19.06 -8.12
N PRO A 842 11.56 -19.78 -7.32
CA PRO A 842 11.24 -20.02 -5.93
C PRO A 842 11.08 -18.69 -5.19
N LYS A 843 9.99 -18.52 -4.44
CA LYS A 843 9.72 -17.29 -3.67
C LYS A 843 10.84 -16.92 -2.71
N SER A 844 11.50 -17.92 -2.12
CA SER A 844 12.67 -17.70 -1.26
C SER A 844 13.84 -17.09 -2.02
N GLN A 845 14.10 -17.54 -3.25
CA GLN A 845 15.09 -16.94 -4.13
C GLN A 845 14.72 -15.50 -4.51
N PHE A 846 13.44 -15.24 -4.82
CA PHE A 846 12.97 -13.88 -5.11
C PHE A 846 13.24 -12.94 -3.94
N LEU A 847 12.78 -13.32 -2.76
CA LEU A 847 12.95 -12.55 -1.53
C LEU A 847 14.42 -12.28 -1.19
N GLN A 848 15.27 -13.29 -1.36
CA GLN A 848 16.71 -13.16 -1.10
C GLN A 848 17.39 -12.18 -2.05
N LYS A 849 17.13 -12.30 -3.36
CA LYS A 849 17.84 -11.51 -4.37
C LYS A 849 17.29 -10.09 -4.51
N THR A 850 16.00 -9.88 -4.29
CA THR A 850 15.37 -8.54 -4.36
C THR A 850 15.52 -7.74 -3.08
N GLY A 851 15.72 -8.41 -1.94
CA GLY A 851 15.72 -7.78 -0.64
C GLY A 851 14.33 -7.40 -0.13
N PHE A 852 13.22 -7.73 -0.79
CA PHE A 852 11.88 -7.50 -0.25
C PHE A 852 11.72 -8.11 1.15
N THR A 853 10.92 -7.49 2.01
CA THR A 853 10.65 -8.07 3.34
C THR A 853 9.76 -9.29 3.20
N THR A 854 8.73 -9.19 2.35
CA THR A 854 7.81 -10.30 2.08
C THR A 854 7.12 -10.20 0.72
N LEU A 855 6.25 -11.17 0.43
CA LEU A 855 5.32 -11.19 -0.70
C LEU A 855 3.87 -11.03 -0.23
N SER A 856 3.00 -10.57 -1.11
CA SER A 856 1.55 -10.75 -0.97
C SER A 856 1.19 -12.24 -1.05
N ASP A 857 0.59 -12.79 0.00
CA ASP A 857 0.34 -14.23 0.11
C ASP A 857 -1.00 -14.68 -0.50
N TYR A 858 -1.00 -14.89 -1.82
CA TYR A 858 -2.13 -15.46 -2.55
C TYR A 858 -2.25 -17.00 -2.44
N ASP A 859 -1.15 -17.70 -2.17
CA ASP A 859 -1.10 -19.17 -2.31
C ASP A 859 -1.49 -19.90 -1.02
N TRP A 860 -1.29 -19.25 0.12
CA TRP A 860 -1.42 -19.92 1.40
C TRP A 860 -2.65 -19.46 2.14
N PHE A 861 -2.64 -18.28 2.76
CA PHE A 861 -3.72 -17.89 3.65
C PHE A 861 -4.95 -17.37 2.91
N TYR A 862 -4.77 -16.71 1.76
CA TYR A 862 -5.84 -16.09 0.99
C TYR A 862 -6.99 -17.06 0.67
N GLY A 863 -6.70 -18.22 0.06
CA GLY A 863 -7.70 -19.25 -0.22
C GLY A 863 -7.95 -20.20 0.95
N THR A 864 -6.91 -20.53 1.73
CA THR A 864 -7.00 -21.60 2.73
C THR A 864 -7.86 -21.21 3.93
N LEU A 865 -7.70 -20.01 4.50
CA LEU A 865 -8.45 -19.63 5.71
C LEU A 865 -9.96 -19.59 5.46
N PRO A 866 -10.46 -18.95 4.38
CA PRO A 866 -11.88 -19.05 4.03
C PRO A 866 -12.35 -20.50 3.86
N SER A 867 -11.54 -21.36 3.24
CA SER A 867 -11.92 -22.77 2.99
C SER A 867 -12.09 -23.60 4.27
N VAL A 868 -11.36 -23.34 5.36
CA VAL A 868 -11.47 -24.12 6.60
C VAL A 868 -12.62 -23.66 7.51
N TYR A 869 -13.11 -22.43 7.32
CA TYR A 869 -14.23 -21.84 8.07
C TYR A 869 -15.54 -21.77 7.25
N GLY A 870 -15.47 -22.00 5.95
CA GLY A 870 -16.59 -21.91 5.01
C GLY A 870 -16.18 -22.37 3.61
N GLN A 871 -16.31 -21.49 2.62
CA GLN A 871 -15.87 -21.72 1.23
C GLN A 871 -14.95 -20.56 0.80
N ASN A 872 -13.94 -20.88 -0.01
CA ASN A 872 -13.12 -19.87 -0.67
C ASN A 872 -13.81 -19.33 -1.94
N ALA A 873 -13.17 -18.38 -2.64
CA ALA A 873 -13.70 -17.77 -3.87
C ALA A 873 -13.95 -18.77 -5.01
N ASP A 874 -13.26 -19.92 -5.01
CA ASP A 874 -13.44 -20.98 -6.01
C ASP A 874 -14.54 -21.98 -5.63
N GLY A 875 -15.15 -21.84 -4.45
CA GLY A 875 -16.13 -22.78 -3.89
C GLY A 875 -15.52 -23.99 -3.17
N ASN A 876 -14.20 -24.00 -2.97
CA ASN A 876 -13.51 -25.05 -2.23
C ASN A 876 -13.69 -24.88 -0.72
N ASN A 877 -13.89 -26.00 -0.02
CA ASN A 877 -13.93 -26.07 1.45
C ASN A 877 -13.03 -27.19 1.99
N SER A 878 -12.70 -27.10 3.27
CA SER A 878 -12.03 -28.17 4.02
C SER A 878 -12.67 -28.33 5.40
N SER A 879 -13.09 -29.56 5.70
CA SER A 879 -13.63 -29.92 7.02
C SER A 879 -12.55 -30.28 8.05
N ASP A 880 -11.31 -30.55 7.64
CA ASP A 880 -10.21 -30.94 8.52
C ASP A 880 -9.15 -29.84 8.60
N MET A 881 -9.36 -28.89 9.52
CA MET A 881 -8.43 -27.79 9.75
C MET A 881 -7.02 -28.28 10.12
N TYR A 882 -6.90 -29.31 10.96
CA TYR A 882 -5.61 -29.81 11.40
C TYR A 882 -4.79 -30.29 10.21
N LYS A 883 -5.40 -31.10 9.33
CA LYS A 883 -4.76 -31.60 8.12
C LYS A 883 -4.40 -30.45 7.18
N THR A 884 -5.36 -29.61 6.82
CA THR A 884 -5.16 -28.54 5.82
C THR A 884 -4.08 -27.56 6.27
N ILE A 885 -4.14 -27.05 7.50
CA ILE A 885 -3.12 -26.12 7.99
C ILE A 885 -1.78 -26.85 8.18
N SER A 886 -1.77 -28.12 8.62
CA SER A 886 -0.52 -28.89 8.73
C SER A 886 0.19 -29.13 7.40
N GLU A 887 -0.56 -29.46 6.35
CA GLU A 887 -0.03 -29.67 4.99
C GLU A 887 0.57 -28.38 4.45
N GLN A 888 -0.16 -27.29 4.64
CA GLN A 888 0.33 -25.97 4.30
C GLN A 888 1.65 -25.69 5.04
N PHE A 889 1.71 -25.83 6.38
CA PHE A 889 2.95 -25.63 7.18
C PHE A 889 4.10 -26.56 6.76
N GLY A 890 3.79 -27.74 6.21
CA GLY A 890 4.76 -28.64 5.61
C GLY A 890 5.47 -28.01 4.43
N LYS A 891 4.72 -27.45 3.47
CA LYS A 891 5.27 -26.78 2.28
C LYS A 891 6.22 -25.62 2.61
N TYR A 892 6.02 -24.96 3.75
CA TYR A 892 6.90 -23.86 4.18
C TYR A 892 8.30 -24.33 4.60
N LYS A 893 8.44 -25.50 5.20
CA LYS A 893 9.77 -26.05 5.55
C LYS A 893 10.62 -26.26 4.30
N ASP A 894 9.98 -26.66 3.21
CA ASP A 894 10.65 -26.91 1.93
C ASP A 894 11.09 -25.61 1.22
N SER A 895 10.66 -24.43 1.70
CA SER A 895 10.98 -23.13 1.07
C SER A 895 12.32 -22.53 1.49
N GLY A 896 13.00 -23.08 2.52
CA GLY A 896 14.38 -22.73 2.89
C GLY A 896 14.59 -21.42 3.66
N PHE A 897 13.57 -20.58 3.86
CA PHE A 897 13.69 -19.32 4.61
C PHE A 897 12.49 -19.09 5.54
N ALA A 898 12.28 -19.92 6.56
CA ALA A 898 11.07 -19.89 7.40
C ALA A 898 10.69 -18.51 8.00
N GLU A 899 11.63 -17.56 8.08
CA GLU A 899 11.43 -16.26 8.74
C GLU A 899 10.70 -15.22 7.88
N HIS A 900 10.66 -15.33 6.56
CA HIS A 900 9.85 -14.41 5.74
C HIS A 900 8.34 -14.58 6.00
N ILE A 901 7.95 -15.74 6.55
CA ILE A 901 6.57 -16.06 6.94
C ILE A 901 6.17 -15.24 8.16
N ASN A 902 7.10 -14.97 9.09
CA ASN A 902 6.82 -14.16 10.28
C ASN A 902 6.37 -12.74 9.91
N TYR A 903 6.76 -12.26 8.73
CA TYR A 903 6.41 -10.94 8.21
C TYR A 903 5.53 -10.99 6.96
N ALA A 904 4.91 -12.15 6.64
CA ALA A 904 4.04 -12.34 5.48
C ALA A 904 2.91 -11.32 5.39
N HIS A 905 2.68 -10.74 4.22
CA HIS A 905 1.50 -9.92 3.97
C HIS A 905 0.30 -10.84 3.73
N ARG A 906 -0.58 -10.98 4.73
CA ARG A 906 -1.67 -11.97 4.73
C ARG A 906 -3.02 -11.31 4.74
N PHE A 907 -3.86 -11.66 3.78
CA PHE A 907 -5.19 -11.09 3.62
C PHE A 907 -6.14 -12.19 3.15
N VAL A 908 -7.43 -11.97 3.35
CA VAL A 908 -8.52 -12.84 2.84
C VAL A 908 -9.45 -12.10 1.87
N GLY A 909 -9.11 -10.84 1.56
CA GLY A 909 -9.84 -9.96 0.67
C GLY A 909 -8.98 -8.74 0.34
N ASN A 910 -9.27 -8.09 -0.80
CA ASN A 910 -8.66 -6.85 -1.26
C ASN A 910 -9.61 -6.13 -2.23
N GLN A 911 -9.16 -5.02 -2.82
CA GLN A 911 -9.91 -4.22 -3.79
C GLN A 911 -10.14 -4.88 -5.15
N ASP A 912 -9.51 -6.03 -5.42
CA ASP A 912 -9.57 -6.79 -6.69
C ASP A 912 -10.13 -8.20 -6.51
N LYS A 913 -10.80 -8.44 -5.37
CA LYS A 913 -11.45 -9.71 -5.03
C LYS A 913 -12.76 -9.46 -4.26
N PRO A 914 -13.71 -10.40 -4.30
CA PRO A 914 -14.98 -10.26 -3.58
C PRO A 914 -14.77 -10.05 -2.08
N ARG A 915 -15.68 -9.29 -1.45
CA ARG A 915 -15.64 -9.13 0.02
C ARG A 915 -15.88 -10.46 0.70
N ILE A 916 -15.11 -10.73 1.75
CA ILE A 916 -15.17 -12.00 2.46
C ILE A 916 -16.57 -12.27 3.04
N ASN A 917 -17.27 -11.24 3.52
CA ASN A 917 -18.61 -11.41 4.07
C ASN A 917 -19.64 -11.78 3.00
N HIS A 918 -19.44 -11.35 1.74
CA HIS A 918 -20.31 -11.75 0.63
C HIS A 918 -20.12 -13.25 0.33
N LEU A 919 -18.87 -13.68 0.20
CA LEU A 919 -18.47 -15.08 0.01
C LEU A 919 -19.04 -16.00 1.10
N LEU A 920 -18.85 -15.62 2.37
CA LEU A 920 -19.25 -16.44 3.51
C LEU A 920 -20.77 -16.52 3.72
N SER A 921 -21.55 -15.66 3.05
CA SER A 921 -23.02 -15.64 3.13
C SER A 921 -23.67 -16.59 2.11
N MET A 922 -22.92 -17.09 1.12
CA MET A 922 -23.47 -17.81 -0.04
C MET A 922 -22.84 -19.19 -0.22
N ASN A 923 -23.56 -20.13 -0.84
CA ASN A 923 -22.91 -21.32 -1.38
C ASN A 923 -22.20 -20.91 -2.68
N VAL A 924 -20.88 -20.74 -2.60
CA VAL A 924 -20.05 -20.23 -3.70
C VAL A 924 -20.04 -21.17 -4.89
N GLY A 925 -20.16 -22.49 -4.68
CA GLY A 925 -20.34 -23.45 -5.77
C GLY A 925 -21.64 -23.23 -6.56
N ALA A 926 -22.75 -23.04 -5.85
CA ALA A 926 -24.05 -22.71 -6.46
C ALA A 926 -24.04 -21.31 -7.09
N PHE A 927 -23.37 -20.36 -6.44
CA PHE A 927 -23.19 -19.00 -6.95
C PHE A 927 -22.41 -18.98 -8.26
N ASN A 928 -21.28 -19.68 -8.35
CA ASN A 928 -20.49 -19.76 -9.57
C ASN A 928 -21.24 -20.48 -10.70
N ALA A 929 -22.18 -21.38 -10.37
CA ALA A 929 -23.03 -22.04 -11.36
C ALA A 929 -24.18 -21.13 -11.86
N ASP A 930 -24.83 -20.40 -10.95
CA ASP A 930 -25.92 -19.47 -11.26
C ASP A 930 -26.03 -18.41 -10.14
N LYS A 931 -25.32 -17.30 -10.33
CA LYS A 931 -25.20 -16.21 -9.35
C LYS A 931 -26.56 -15.65 -8.96
N MET A 932 -27.46 -15.60 -9.93
CA MET A 932 -28.78 -15.00 -9.84
C MET A 932 -29.72 -15.84 -9.00
N LYS A 933 -29.76 -17.13 -9.30
CA LYS A 933 -30.57 -18.08 -8.57
C LYS A 933 -30.10 -18.20 -7.12
N GLU A 934 -28.79 -18.28 -6.88
CA GLU A 934 -28.26 -18.38 -5.52
C GLU A 934 -28.49 -17.10 -4.72
N ALA A 935 -28.25 -15.91 -5.30
CA ALA A 935 -28.57 -14.64 -4.67
C ALA A 935 -30.07 -14.56 -4.33
N LYS A 936 -30.95 -14.86 -5.30
CA LYS A 936 -32.40 -14.86 -5.06
C LYS A 936 -32.79 -15.79 -3.92
N ARG A 937 -32.20 -16.99 -3.87
CA ARG A 937 -32.45 -17.97 -2.80
C ARG A 937 -32.09 -17.41 -1.42
N ILE A 938 -30.91 -16.83 -1.24
CA ILE A 938 -30.52 -16.28 0.08
C ILE A 938 -31.40 -15.10 0.49
N PHE A 939 -31.86 -14.28 -0.47
CA PHE A 939 -32.78 -13.17 -0.20
C PHE A 939 -34.16 -13.69 0.20
N ASP A 940 -34.69 -14.70 -0.50
CA ASP A 940 -35.93 -15.38 -0.12
C ASP A 940 -35.82 -15.97 1.30
N ASP A 941 -34.71 -16.61 1.64
CA ASP A 941 -34.46 -17.18 2.98
C ASP A 941 -34.36 -16.10 4.07
N ALA A 942 -33.71 -14.97 3.77
CA ALA A 942 -33.59 -13.84 4.68
C ALA A 942 -34.94 -13.17 4.94
N LEU A 943 -35.77 -12.97 3.90
CA LEU A 943 -37.15 -12.48 4.05
C LEU A 943 -37.98 -13.43 4.91
N ASN A 944 -37.88 -14.74 4.67
CA ASN A 944 -38.60 -15.75 5.45
C ASN A 944 -38.10 -15.87 6.90
N SER A 945 -36.89 -15.40 7.19
CA SER A 945 -36.30 -15.41 8.54
C SER A 945 -36.59 -14.12 9.30
N SER A 946 -36.65 -12.98 8.58
CA SER A 946 -36.91 -11.64 9.11
C SER A 946 -38.19 -11.56 9.95
N LYS A 947 -38.04 -11.00 11.15
CA LYS A 947 -39.15 -10.76 12.09
C LYS A 947 -40.00 -9.59 11.61
N GLU A 948 -39.35 -8.53 11.12
CA GLU A 948 -40.04 -7.35 10.61
C GLU A 948 -40.83 -7.69 9.35
N PHE A 949 -40.27 -8.50 8.44
CA PHE A 949 -40.96 -8.94 7.24
C PHE A 949 -42.20 -9.78 7.56
N LYS A 950 -42.10 -10.70 8.53
CA LYS A 950 -43.25 -11.53 8.99
C LYS A 950 -44.41 -10.69 9.54
N ASN A 951 -44.11 -9.53 10.13
CA ASN A 951 -45.11 -8.64 10.71
C ASN A 951 -45.77 -7.69 9.68
N LEU A 952 -45.26 -7.62 8.44
CA LEU A 952 -45.90 -6.85 7.38
C LEU A 952 -47.25 -7.45 6.97
N GLY A 953 -48.16 -6.60 6.48
CA GLY A 953 -49.38 -7.06 5.83
C GLY A 953 -49.08 -7.91 4.59
N GLU A 954 -49.91 -8.92 4.32
CA GLU A 954 -49.69 -9.87 3.20
C GLU A 954 -49.53 -9.17 1.84
N ALA A 955 -50.32 -8.14 1.56
CA ALA A 955 -50.18 -7.36 0.32
C ALA A 955 -48.80 -6.69 0.17
N TYR A 956 -48.16 -6.29 1.27
CA TYR A 956 -46.82 -5.68 1.27
C TYR A 956 -45.74 -6.75 1.09
N LYS A 957 -45.91 -7.92 1.72
CA LYS A 957 -45.02 -9.08 1.51
C LYS A 957 -45.05 -9.54 0.05
N THR A 958 -46.24 -9.59 -0.57
CA THR A 958 -46.39 -9.92 -1.99
C THR A 958 -45.63 -8.92 -2.87
N SER A 959 -45.72 -7.61 -2.60
CA SER A 959 -44.96 -6.62 -3.37
C SER A 959 -43.44 -6.75 -3.20
N TYR A 960 -42.94 -7.12 -2.03
CA TYR A 960 -41.51 -7.39 -1.81
C TYR A 960 -41.03 -8.62 -2.59
N ARG A 961 -41.79 -9.72 -2.54
CA ARG A 961 -41.45 -10.95 -3.29
C ARG A 961 -41.50 -10.72 -4.78
N GLU A 962 -42.45 -9.93 -5.26
CA GLU A 962 -42.54 -9.55 -6.67
C GLU A 962 -41.37 -8.64 -7.08
N ALA A 963 -41.00 -7.67 -6.25
CA ALA A 963 -39.84 -6.83 -6.48
C ALA A 963 -38.53 -7.65 -6.55
N LEU A 964 -38.34 -8.59 -5.61
CA LEU A 964 -37.20 -9.52 -5.63
C LEU A 964 -37.19 -10.37 -6.91
N ARG A 965 -38.35 -10.92 -7.31
CA ARG A 965 -38.49 -11.68 -8.56
C ARG A 965 -38.09 -10.85 -9.76
N MET A 966 -38.66 -9.65 -9.91
CA MET A 966 -38.38 -8.75 -11.03
C MET A 966 -36.89 -8.39 -11.13
N ILE A 967 -36.28 -7.94 -10.03
CA ILE A 967 -34.85 -7.58 -10.01
C ILE A 967 -34.00 -8.82 -10.36
N SER A 968 -34.31 -9.99 -9.80
CA SER A 968 -33.57 -11.22 -10.14
C SER A 968 -33.71 -11.65 -11.60
N GLU A 969 -34.77 -11.21 -12.29
CA GLU A 969 -35.00 -11.47 -13.72
C GLU A 969 -34.50 -10.33 -14.62
N GLY A 970 -33.82 -9.32 -14.07
CA GLY A 970 -33.29 -8.20 -14.84
C GLY A 970 -34.31 -7.11 -15.15
N ALA A 971 -35.44 -7.07 -14.44
CA ALA A 971 -36.51 -6.11 -14.67
C ALA A 971 -36.64 -5.12 -13.49
N TYR A 972 -36.82 -3.84 -13.81
CA TYR A 972 -37.09 -2.80 -12.82
C TYR A 972 -38.04 -1.74 -13.40
N LYS A 973 -38.49 -0.84 -12.54
CA LYS A 973 -39.42 0.23 -12.90
C LYS A 973 -38.87 1.57 -12.44
N ILE A 974 -38.73 2.51 -13.37
CA ILE A 974 -38.29 3.88 -13.12
C ILE A 974 -39.25 4.86 -13.79
N ASN A 975 -39.69 5.89 -13.06
CA ASN A 975 -40.66 6.89 -13.55
C ASN A 975 -41.91 6.27 -14.23
N GLY A 976 -42.42 5.17 -13.66
CA GLY A 976 -43.59 4.46 -14.19
C GLY A 976 -43.32 3.54 -15.38
N LYS A 977 -42.11 3.54 -15.96
CA LYS A 977 -41.73 2.73 -17.13
C LYS A 977 -40.92 1.50 -16.71
N PHE A 978 -41.23 0.36 -17.30
CA PHE A 978 -40.41 -0.85 -17.16
C PHE A 978 -39.16 -0.74 -18.03
N LYS A 979 -38.04 -1.18 -17.46
CA LYS A 979 -36.75 -1.27 -18.13
C LYS A 979 -36.10 -2.61 -17.79
N GLU A 980 -35.19 -3.03 -18.65
CA GLU A 980 -34.36 -4.22 -18.47
C GLU A 980 -32.91 -3.81 -18.18
N TYR A 981 -32.19 -4.67 -17.48
CA TYR A 981 -30.76 -4.55 -17.25
C TYR A 981 -30.10 -5.93 -17.23
N ASP A 982 -28.78 -5.96 -17.32
CA ASP A 982 -28.02 -7.21 -17.19
C ASP A 982 -28.20 -7.78 -15.77
N ASN A 983 -29.02 -8.83 -15.69
CA ASN A 983 -29.46 -9.38 -14.42
C ASN A 983 -28.29 -9.93 -13.62
N GLU A 984 -27.18 -10.39 -14.22
CA GLU A 984 -25.98 -10.87 -13.51
C GLU A 984 -25.52 -9.89 -12.42
N ASN A 985 -25.74 -8.58 -12.62
CA ASN A 985 -25.41 -7.55 -11.65
C ASN A 985 -26.13 -7.70 -10.30
N PHE A 986 -27.32 -8.31 -10.23
CA PHE A 986 -28.00 -8.55 -8.95
C PHE A 986 -27.30 -9.64 -8.12
N GLY A 987 -26.72 -10.65 -8.77
CA GLY A 987 -25.98 -11.70 -8.07
C GLY A 987 -24.75 -11.15 -7.34
N VAL A 988 -24.10 -10.15 -7.92
CA VAL A 988 -22.80 -9.64 -7.42
C VAL A 988 -22.92 -8.35 -6.60
N ARG A 989 -24.07 -7.69 -6.60
CA ARG A 989 -24.28 -6.41 -5.91
C ARG A 989 -24.18 -6.55 -4.38
N PRO A 990 -23.71 -5.51 -3.65
CA PRO A 990 -23.78 -5.50 -2.20
C PRO A 990 -25.22 -5.68 -1.71
N PHE A 991 -25.38 -6.45 -0.64
CA PHE A 991 -26.70 -6.83 -0.16
C PHE A 991 -27.52 -5.64 0.32
N ASP A 992 -26.91 -4.63 0.95
CA ASP A 992 -27.60 -3.43 1.40
C ASP A 992 -28.19 -2.64 0.22
N PHE A 993 -27.42 -2.41 -0.84
CA PHE A 993 -27.92 -1.79 -2.07
C PHE A 993 -29.05 -2.62 -2.72
N THR A 994 -28.94 -3.94 -2.73
CA THR A 994 -30.00 -4.81 -3.26
C THR A 994 -31.28 -4.72 -2.44
N ILE A 995 -31.18 -4.67 -1.10
CA ILE A 995 -32.34 -4.49 -0.21
C ILE A 995 -33.03 -3.15 -0.52
N GLU A 996 -32.26 -2.07 -0.63
CA GLU A 996 -32.78 -0.73 -0.93
C GLU A 996 -33.53 -0.71 -2.28
N GLU A 997 -32.98 -1.35 -3.32
CA GLU A 997 -33.63 -1.46 -4.62
C GLU A 997 -34.91 -2.32 -4.60
N ILE A 998 -34.91 -3.43 -3.86
CA ILE A 998 -36.14 -4.23 -3.65
C ILE A 998 -37.20 -3.39 -2.95
N THR A 999 -36.85 -2.67 -1.90
CA THR A 999 -37.76 -1.77 -1.19
C THR A 999 -38.30 -0.68 -2.13
N LYS A 1000 -37.44 -0.06 -2.94
CA LYS A 1000 -37.81 0.99 -3.90
C LYS A 1000 -38.79 0.45 -4.95
N LEU A 1001 -38.50 -0.72 -5.53
CA LEU A 1001 -39.38 -1.33 -6.52
C LEU A 1001 -40.70 -1.82 -5.91
N ALA A 1002 -40.70 -2.34 -4.69
CA ALA A 1002 -41.93 -2.72 -3.98
C ALA A 1002 -42.88 -1.51 -3.81
N LYS A 1003 -42.35 -0.31 -3.55
CA LYS A 1003 -43.12 0.94 -3.51
C LYS A 1003 -43.72 1.29 -4.88
N GLU A 1004 -42.99 1.03 -5.97
CA GLU A 1004 -43.46 1.31 -7.34
C GLU A 1004 -44.48 0.28 -7.87
N ILE A 1005 -44.49 -0.92 -7.28
CA ILE A 1005 -45.46 -1.99 -7.56
C ILE A 1005 -46.76 -1.76 -6.77
N ASN A 1006 -46.67 -1.35 -5.50
CA ASN A 1006 -47.82 -1.25 -4.60
C ASN A 1006 -47.98 0.19 -4.01
N PRO A 1007 -48.96 0.97 -4.49
CA PRO A 1007 -49.21 2.33 -3.99
C PRO A 1007 -49.54 2.42 -2.49
N GLU A 1008 -50.23 1.42 -1.94
CA GLU A 1008 -50.52 1.38 -0.50
C GLU A 1008 -49.26 1.12 0.32
N PHE A 1009 -48.38 0.25 -0.18
CA PHE A 1009 -47.06 0.07 0.45
C PHE A 1009 -46.21 1.33 0.35
N LYS A 1010 -46.24 2.04 -0.79
CA LYS A 1010 -45.57 3.34 -0.95
C LYS A 1010 -46.04 4.35 0.08
N LYS A 1011 -47.36 4.46 0.30
CA LYS A 1011 -47.94 5.32 1.33
C LYS A 1011 -47.48 4.90 2.73
N PHE A 1012 -47.63 3.62 3.08
CA PHE A 1012 -47.18 3.08 4.36
C PHE A 1012 -45.69 3.36 4.63
N ALA A 1013 -44.83 3.08 3.65
CA ALA A 1013 -43.39 3.23 3.78
C ALA A 1013 -42.97 4.71 3.94
N ASN A 1014 -43.69 5.64 3.31
CA ASN A 1014 -43.45 7.07 3.46
C ASN A 1014 -43.88 7.58 4.85
N GLU A 1015 -44.97 7.05 5.41
CA GLU A 1015 -45.48 7.40 6.74
C GLU A 1015 -44.69 6.72 7.87
N ASN A 1016 -44.08 5.55 7.62
CA ASN A 1016 -43.42 4.70 8.61
C ASN A 1016 -41.94 4.44 8.30
N LYS A 1017 -41.19 5.48 7.90
CA LYS A 1017 -39.78 5.36 7.47
C LYS A 1017 -38.90 4.54 8.42
N SER A 1018 -38.98 4.81 9.73
CA SER A 1018 -38.20 4.07 10.74
C SER A 1018 -38.51 2.58 10.79
N SER A 1019 -39.76 2.18 10.51
CA SER A 1019 -40.14 0.75 10.44
C SER A 1019 -39.57 0.08 9.19
N VAL A 1020 -39.49 0.82 8.07
CA VAL A 1020 -38.86 0.32 6.83
C VAL A 1020 -37.35 0.20 7.01
N GLU A 1021 -36.69 1.19 7.60
CA GLU A 1021 -35.24 1.11 7.90
C GLU A 1021 -34.92 -0.07 8.83
N LYS A 1022 -35.79 -0.35 9.80
CA LYS A 1022 -35.66 -1.50 10.70
C LYS A 1022 -35.86 -2.82 9.95
N LEU A 1023 -36.81 -2.88 9.02
CA LEU A 1023 -37.02 -4.03 8.14
C LEU A 1023 -35.79 -4.30 7.27
N GLU A 1024 -35.21 -3.26 6.66
CA GLU A 1024 -34.01 -3.38 5.82
C GLU A 1024 -32.81 -3.89 6.63
N ALA A 1025 -32.61 -3.36 7.84
CA ALA A 1025 -31.56 -3.81 8.74
C ALA A 1025 -31.77 -5.26 9.24
N ASP A 1026 -33.01 -5.66 9.54
CA ASP A 1026 -33.35 -7.03 9.95
C ASP A 1026 -33.11 -8.02 8.79
N ILE A 1027 -33.47 -7.66 7.55
CA ILE A 1027 -33.13 -8.48 6.37
C ILE A 1027 -31.62 -8.63 6.22
N LEU A 1028 -30.86 -7.53 6.34
CA LEU A 1028 -29.41 -7.57 6.27
C LEU A 1028 -28.80 -8.44 7.37
N GLU A 1029 -29.24 -8.32 8.63
CA GLU A 1029 -28.78 -9.15 9.74
C GLU A 1029 -28.97 -10.65 9.45
N ASN A 1030 -30.11 -11.02 8.88
CA ASN A 1030 -30.39 -12.41 8.49
C ASN A 1030 -29.49 -12.89 7.35
N LEU A 1031 -29.05 -12.01 6.43
CA LEU A 1031 -28.11 -12.35 5.37
C LEU A 1031 -26.68 -12.55 5.90
N VAL A 1032 -26.19 -11.66 6.76
CA VAL A 1032 -24.75 -11.60 7.09
C VAL A 1032 -24.36 -12.21 8.44
N SER A 1033 -25.29 -12.42 9.38
CA SER A 1033 -24.96 -12.82 10.77
C SER A 1033 -23.98 -13.99 10.88
N PHE A 1034 -24.13 -15.01 10.04
CA PHE A 1034 -23.24 -16.16 9.97
C PHE A 1034 -21.86 -15.83 9.39
N ALA A 1035 -21.84 -15.02 8.33
CA ALA A 1035 -20.60 -14.55 7.72
C ALA A 1035 -19.78 -13.72 8.71
N LEU A 1036 -20.43 -12.89 9.54
CA LEU A 1036 -19.76 -12.11 10.58
C LEU A 1036 -19.09 -13.01 11.63
N GLU A 1037 -19.78 -14.05 12.13
CA GLU A 1037 -19.16 -15.00 13.09
C GLU A 1037 -17.95 -15.72 12.48
N LYS A 1038 -18.05 -16.16 11.22
CA LYS A 1038 -16.94 -16.80 10.49
C LYS A 1038 -15.78 -15.84 10.24
N ASN A 1039 -16.05 -14.59 9.87
CA ASN A 1039 -15.03 -13.55 9.70
C ASN A 1039 -14.29 -13.25 11.02
N GLU A 1040 -14.99 -13.24 12.15
CA GLU A 1040 -14.33 -13.12 13.46
C GLU A 1040 -13.36 -14.28 13.75
N ALA A 1041 -13.72 -15.52 13.39
CA ALA A 1041 -12.85 -16.68 13.55
C ALA A 1041 -11.65 -16.66 12.58
N ILE A 1042 -11.87 -16.23 11.33
CA ILE A 1042 -10.80 -16.01 10.36
C ILE A 1042 -9.82 -14.95 10.86
N THR A 1043 -10.32 -13.82 11.36
CA THR A 1043 -9.49 -12.75 11.95
C THR A 1043 -8.71 -13.26 13.16
N PHE A 1044 -9.33 -14.07 14.02
CA PHE A 1044 -8.66 -14.70 15.16
C PHE A 1044 -7.52 -15.62 14.71
N ALA A 1045 -7.75 -16.45 13.70
CA ALA A 1045 -6.72 -17.31 13.12
C ALA A 1045 -5.58 -16.50 12.52
N GLN A 1046 -5.87 -15.44 11.76
CA GLN A 1046 -4.84 -14.54 11.23
C GLN A 1046 -3.98 -13.96 12.37
N VAL A 1047 -4.61 -13.48 13.46
CA VAL A 1047 -3.90 -12.95 14.63
C VAL A 1047 -3.00 -14.01 15.30
N GLY A 1048 -3.43 -15.27 15.40
CA GLY A 1048 -2.60 -16.32 15.99
C GLY A 1048 -1.41 -16.77 15.11
N LEU A 1049 -1.62 -16.89 13.81
CA LEU A 1049 -0.66 -17.47 12.85
C LEU A 1049 0.50 -16.48 12.51
N PRO A 1050 1.69 -16.92 12.08
CA PRO A 1050 2.82 -16.05 11.72
C PRO A 1050 2.56 -15.17 10.48
N GLY A 1051 3.07 -13.94 10.46
CA GLY A 1051 2.84 -12.94 9.41
C GLY A 1051 2.02 -11.75 9.91
N ASN A 1052 1.76 -10.78 9.04
CA ASN A 1052 1.00 -9.55 9.29
C ASN A 1052 -0.44 -9.69 8.79
N PRO A 1053 -1.45 -9.78 9.68
CA PRO A 1053 -2.86 -9.80 9.31
C PRO A 1053 -3.26 -8.50 8.61
N THR A 1054 -3.96 -8.63 7.50
CA THR A 1054 -4.52 -7.54 6.73
C THR A 1054 -6.02 -7.74 6.61
N THR A 1055 -6.77 -6.70 6.94
CA THR A 1055 -8.20 -6.61 6.61
C THR A 1055 -8.40 -5.59 5.52
N TYR A 1056 -9.33 -5.87 4.60
CA TYR A 1056 -9.78 -4.89 3.63
C TYR A 1056 -10.95 -4.09 4.21
N ALA A 1057 -10.80 -2.77 4.25
CA ALA A 1057 -11.74 -1.91 4.96
C ALA A 1057 -13.18 -2.10 4.49
N GLY A 1058 -14.09 -2.17 5.46
CA GLY A 1058 -15.48 -2.52 5.27
C GLY A 1058 -15.80 -3.96 5.63
N ASP A 1059 -14.83 -4.88 5.66
CA ASP A 1059 -15.07 -6.26 6.08
C ASP A 1059 -15.40 -6.32 7.59
N GLU A 1060 -14.74 -5.48 8.40
CA GLU A 1060 -15.03 -5.23 9.81
C GLU A 1060 -16.35 -4.47 10.05
N LEU A 1061 -16.89 -3.83 9.01
CA LEU A 1061 -18.21 -3.20 8.99
C LEU A 1061 -19.30 -4.13 8.44
N GLY A 1062 -18.97 -5.41 8.18
CA GLY A 1062 -19.93 -6.38 7.64
C GLY A 1062 -20.38 -6.09 6.21
N MET A 1063 -19.65 -5.25 5.47
CA MET A 1063 -19.99 -4.89 4.10
C MET A 1063 -19.83 -6.10 3.18
N THR A 1064 -20.65 -6.12 2.13
CA THR A 1064 -20.68 -7.17 1.12
C THR A 1064 -20.53 -6.56 -0.26
N GLY A 1065 -20.31 -7.40 -1.27
CA GLY A 1065 -20.12 -6.97 -2.64
C GLY A 1065 -19.19 -7.95 -3.35
N TRP A 1066 -19.56 -8.26 -4.57
CA TRP A 1066 -18.78 -9.07 -5.47
C TRP A 1066 -18.50 -8.28 -6.73
N GLU A 1067 -17.30 -8.46 -7.20
CA GLU A 1067 -16.77 -7.90 -8.41
C GLU A 1067 -17.66 -7.98 -9.69
N THR A 1068 -18.14 -6.84 -10.23
CA THR A 1068 -18.78 -6.71 -11.57
C THR A 1068 -17.77 -6.59 -12.71
N ALA A 1069 -18.13 -6.98 -13.93
CA ALA A 1069 -17.24 -6.83 -15.09
C ALA A 1069 -17.07 -5.34 -15.46
N CYS A 1070 -15.87 -4.76 -15.33
CA CYS A 1070 -15.47 -3.50 -15.96
C CYS A 1070 -14.35 -3.75 -17.01
N LYS A 1071 -13.82 -2.73 -17.70
CA LYS A 1071 -12.92 -2.90 -18.87
C LYS A 1071 -11.71 -3.71 -18.49
N ASN A 1072 -11.22 -3.36 -17.30
CA ASN A 1072 -9.90 -3.69 -16.83
C ASN A 1072 -9.86 -3.80 -15.30
N GLU A 1073 -11.01 -3.91 -14.60
CA GLU A 1073 -11.13 -4.04 -13.13
C GLU A 1073 -12.57 -4.42 -12.74
N LYS A 1074 -12.88 -4.62 -11.44
CA LYS A 1074 -14.22 -4.99 -10.99
C LYS A 1074 -14.65 -4.15 -9.78
N GLN A 1075 -15.91 -3.69 -9.71
CA GLN A 1075 -16.21 -2.40 -9.03
C GLN A 1075 -17.16 -2.39 -7.83
N GLU A 1076 -17.86 -3.48 -7.52
CA GLU A 1076 -18.85 -3.47 -6.42
C GLU A 1076 -18.26 -3.62 -5.01
N ASN A 1077 -17.02 -4.09 -4.88
CA ASN A 1077 -16.32 -4.19 -3.59
C ASN A 1077 -15.76 -2.83 -3.10
N ARG A 1078 -15.81 -1.78 -3.94
CA ARG A 1078 -15.22 -0.45 -3.71
C ARG A 1078 -16.25 0.63 -3.36
N ASN A 1079 -17.42 0.24 -2.87
CA ASN A 1079 -18.48 1.15 -2.41
C ASN A 1079 -18.06 1.94 -1.15
N ALA A 1080 -18.83 2.99 -0.83
CA ALA A 1080 -18.65 3.84 0.34
C ALA A 1080 -18.63 3.04 1.66
N LEU A 1081 -17.67 3.31 2.54
CA LEU A 1081 -17.62 2.66 3.85
C LEU A 1081 -18.76 3.14 4.78
N ARG A 1082 -19.49 2.19 5.37
CA ARG A 1082 -20.67 2.43 6.21
C ARG A 1082 -20.34 2.68 7.69
N TRP A 1083 -19.49 3.67 7.95
CA TRP A 1083 -19.16 4.11 9.32
C TRP A 1083 -20.39 4.53 10.14
N ASP A 1084 -21.47 4.95 9.48
CA ASP A 1084 -22.76 5.30 10.08
C ASP A 1084 -23.42 4.12 10.81
N TRP A 1085 -23.18 2.88 10.38
CA TRP A 1085 -23.75 1.69 11.03
C TRP A 1085 -23.26 1.49 12.47
N LEU A 1086 -22.06 1.97 12.81
CA LEU A 1086 -21.52 1.82 14.16
C LEU A 1086 -22.28 2.64 15.21
N ASN A 1087 -23.01 3.68 14.78
CA ASN A 1087 -23.78 4.59 15.64
C ASN A 1087 -25.30 4.44 15.46
N ASN A 1088 -25.76 3.42 14.72
CA ASN A 1088 -27.17 3.20 14.43
C ASN A 1088 -27.71 1.97 15.19
N GLU A 1089 -28.74 2.16 16.02
CA GLU A 1089 -29.35 1.11 16.84
C GLU A 1089 -29.91 -0.08 16.03
N ASN A 1090 -30.36 0.15 14.80
CA ASN A 1090 -30.83 -0.92 13.91
C ASN A 1090 -29.68 -1.85 13.48
N TYR A 1091 -28.43 -1.36 13.47
CA TYR A 1091 -27.23 -2.09 13.03
C TYR A 1091 -26.32 -2.51 14.19
N LYS A 1092 -26.86 -2.66 15.41
CA LYS A 1092 -26.09 -3.10 16.60
C LYS A 1092 -25.32 -4.41 16.40
N PHE A 1093 -25.77 -5.28 15.49
CA PHE A 1093 -25.06 -6.52 15.14
C PHE A 1093 -23.74 -6.25 14.41
N ILE A 1094 -23.68 -5.20 13.57
CA ILE A 1094 -22.43 -4.71 12.94
C ILE A 1094 -21.51 -4.12 14.01
N LYS A 1095 -22.03 -3.27 14.89
CA LYS A 1095 -21.22 -2.70 15.98
C LYS A 1095 -20.61 -3.80 16.86
N LYS A 1096 -21.40 -4.82 17.22
CA LYS A 1096 -20.92 -5.99 17.97
C LYS A 1096 -19.79 -6.72 17.23
N HIS A 1097 -19.94 -6.92 15.93
CA HIS A 1097 -18.91 -7.51 15.08
C HIS A 1097 -17.63 -6.68 15.07
N TYR A 1098 -17.74 -5.38 14.81
CA TYR A 1098 -16.62 -4.44 14.82
C TYR A 1098 -15.87 -4.43 16.17
N ASP A 1099 -16.60 -4.39 17.28
CA ASP A 1099 -16.03 -4.45 18.64
C ASP A 1099 -15.29 -5.77 18.88
N ASN A 1100 -15.80 -6.89 18.35
CA ASN A 1100 -15.16 -8.21 18.46
C ASN A 1100 -13.87 -8.29 17.63
N ILE A 1101 -13.92 -7.86 16.37
CA ILE A 1101 -12.74 -7.77 15.49
C ILE A 1101 -11.67 -6.89 16.14
N SER A 1102 -12.07 -5.74 16.69
CA SER A 1102 -11.18 -4.81 17.40
C SER A 1102 -10.50 -5.45 18.60
N LYS A 1103 -11.23 -6.21 19.42
CA LYS A 1103 -10.64 -6.95 20.55
C LYS A 1103 -9.63 -8.00 20.09
N ILE A 1104 -9.95 -8.72 19.02
CA ILE A 1104 -9.07 -9.76 18.46
C ILE A 1104 -7.78 -9.15 17.92
N ARG A 1105 -7.86 -8.08 17.12
CA ARG A 1105 -6.68 -7.39 16.58
C ARG A 1105 -5.77 -6.87 17.69
N ASN A 1106 -6.36 -6.31 18.74
CA ASN A 1106 -5.61 -5.76 19.87
C ASN A 1106 -4.82 -6.78 20.68
N ILE A 1107 -5.04 -8.09 20.51
CA ILE A 1107 -4.19 -9.12 21.15
C ILE A 1107 -2.72 -8.89 20.82
N ARG A 1108 -2.38 -8.60 19.55
CA ARG A 1108 -0.99 -8.38 19.11
C ARG A 1108 -0.39 -7.04 19.53
N ASN A 1109 -1.22 -6.13 20.03
CA ASN A 1109 -0.76 -4.85 20.56
C ASN A 1109 -0.34 -4.95 22.03
N ASP A 1110 -0.61 -6.10 22.68
CA ASP A 1110 -0.11 -6.37 24.02
C ASP A 1110 1.36 -6.81 23.96
N LEU A 1111 2.21 -6.20 24.79
CA LEU A 1111 3.62 -6.58 24.92
C LEU A 1111 3.80 -8.05 25.33
N ALA A 1112 2.87 -8.60 26.11
CA ALA A 1112 2.87 -10.02 26.48
C ALA A 1112 2.71 -10.96 25.26
N ALA A 1113 2.12 -10.45 24.18
CA ALA A 1113 1.87 -11.14 22.93
C ALA A 1113 2.93 -10.85 21.86
N SER A 1114 4.09 -10.26 22.20
CA SER A 1114 5.13 -9.93 21.21
C SER A 1114 5.58 -11.15 20.40
N ALA A 1115 5.51 -12.35 20.98
CA ALA A 1115 5.78 -13.61 20.27
C ALA A 1115 4.82 -13.86 19.10
N LEU A 1116 3.60 -13.30 19.10
CA LEU A 1116 2.68 -13.35 17.96
C LEU A 1116 3.08 -12.37 16.84
N VAL A 1117 3.97 -11.41 17.11
CA VAL A 1117 4.42 -10.40 16.16
C VAL A 1117 5.69 -10.88 15.47
N ASN A 1118 6.79 -11.03 16.21
CA ASN A 1118 8.11 -11.34 15.68
C ASN A 1118 8.64 -12.71 16.16
N GLY A 1119 7.79 -13.54 16.77
CA GLY A 1119 8.20 -14.82 17.31
C GLY A 1119 8.23 -15.95 16.27
N ALA A 1120 9.24 -16.80 16.43
CA ALA A 1120 9.37 -18.10 15.79
C ALA A 1120 8.15 -18.98 16.08
N THR A 1121 7.83 -19.91 15.18
CA THR A 1121 6.61 -20.73 15.28
C THR A 1121 6.95 -22.22 15.29
N ILE A 1122 6.51 -22.93 16.33
CA ILE A 1122 6.59 -24.39 16.45
C ILE A 1122 5.17 -24.95 16.39
N LYS A 1123 4.91 -25.84 15.43
CA LYS A 1123 3.66 -26.62 15.41
C LYS A 1123 3.71 -27.70 16.50
N LEU A 1124 2.72 -27.70 17.37
CA LEU A 1124 2.52 -28.74 18.39
C LEU A 1124 1.84 -29.98 17.78
N TYR A 1125 1.86 -31.09 18.51
CA TYR A 1125 1.13 -32.30 18.12
C TYR A 1125 -0.38 -32.04 18.02
N GLN A 1126 -1.06 -32.93 17.30
CA GLN A 1126 -2.52 -32.90 17.14
C GLN A 1126 -3.22 -32.81 18.50
N GLN A 1127 -4.21 -31.91 18.61
CA GLN A 1127 -4.94 -31.68 19.85
C GLN A 1127 -6.35 -32.29 19.74
N PRO A 1128 -6.63 -33.44 20.38
CA PRO A 1128 -7.94 -34.07 20.30
C PRO A 1128 -9.01 -33.27 21.06
N LEU A 1129 -10.17 -33.08 20.45
CA LEU A 1129 -11.33 -32.41 21.07
C LEU A 1129 -12.26 -33.43 21.73
N THR A 1130 -12.84 -33.10 22.88
CA THR A 1130 -13.70 -34.03 23.65
C THR A 1130 -15.07 -34.26 22.99
N ASN A 1131 -15.55 -33.30 22.18
CA ASN A 1131 -16.87 -33.33 21.54
C ASN A 1131 -16.87 -33.66 20.04
N LYS A 1132 -15.73 -34.14 19.48
CA LYS A 1132 -15.44 -34.60 18.10
C LYS A 1132 -14.63 -33.60 17.25
N GLY A 1133 -13.54 -34.09 16.64
CA GLY A 1133 -12.63 -33.32 15.77
C GLY A 1133 -11.24 -33.15 16.37
N ASN A 1134 -10.35 -32.45 15.66
CA ASN A 1134 -9.00 -32.14 16.13
C ASN A 1134 -8.72 -30.65 15.94
N ALA A 1135 -8.13 -30.04 16.97
CA ALA A 1135 -7.56 -28.71 16.88
C ALA A 1135 -6.09 -28.77 16.44
N ILE A 1136 -5.62 -27.66 15.88
CA ILE A 1136 -4.20 -27.43 15.62
C ILE A 1136 -3.67 -26.44 16.65
N ALA A 1137 -2.46 -26.68 17.16
CA ALA A 1137 -1.83 -25.78 18.11
C ALA A 1137 -0.42 -25.38 17.68
N PHE A 1138 -0.05 -24.15 18.01
CA PHE A 1138 1.26 -23.56 17.75
C PHE A 1138 1.80 -22.96 19.04
N TYR A 1139 3.10 -23.15 19.26
CA TYR A 1139 3.88 -22.43 20.25
C TYR A 1139 4.71 -21.38 19.53
N ARG A 1140 4.53 -20.12 19.91
CA ARG A 1140 5.24 -18.98 19.35
C ARG A 1140 6.14 -18.34 20.40
N TYR A 1141 7.37 -17.98 20.06
CA TYR A 1141 8.32 -17.43 21.03
C TYR A 1141 9.33 -16.48 20.39
N ASN A 1142 9.82 -15.53 21.18
CA ASN A 1142 10.93 -14.64 20.81
C ASN A 1142 11.98 -14.62 21.94
N ASP A 1143 12.75 -13.54 22.09
CA ASP A 1143 13.74 -13.33 23.15
C ASP A 1143 13.13 -12.88 24.49
N LYS A 1144 11.86 -12.46 24.49
CA LYS A 1144 11.19 -11.83 25.65
C LYS A 1144 10.12 -12.72 26.26
N THR A 1145 9.34 -13.42 25.43
CA THR A 1145 8.12 -14.13 25.85
C THR A 1145 7.75 -15.26 24.89
N ASP A 1146 6.70 -15.99 25.25
CA ASP A 1146 6.03 -16.98 24.40
C ASP A 1146 4.50 -16.86 24.45
N SER A 1147 3.85 -17.56 23.52
CA SER A 1147 2.40 -17.64 23.38
C SER A 1147 2.00 -18.99 22.80
N ILE A 1148 0.79 -19.45 23.12
CA ILE A 1148 0.22 -20.68 22.57
C ILE A 1148 -1.07 -20.33 21.85
N VAL A 1149 -1.20 -20.80 20.61
CA VAL A 1149 -2.35 -20.57 19.75
C VAL A 1149 -3.00 -21.91 19.47
N VAL A 1150 -4.29 -22.05 19.73
CA VAL A 1150 -5.08 -23.24 19.46
C VAL A 1150 -6.25 -22.86 18.55
N LEU A 1151 -6.33 -23.46 17.37
CA LEU A 1151 -7.36 -23.19 16.36
C LEU A 1151 -8.19 -24.45 16.07
N HIS A 1152 -9.49 -24.26 15.84
CA HIS A 1152 -10.42 -25.30 15.43
C HIS A 1152 -11.52 -24.71 14.54
N ASN A 1153 -12.17 -25.56 13.74
CA ASN A 1153 -13.35 -25.20 12.94
C ASN A 1153 -14.61 -25.99 13.31
N SER A 1154 -14.64 -26.71 14.42
CA SER A 1154 -15.79 -27.55 14.82
C SER A 1154 -17.12 -26.79 14.94
N ALA A 1155 -17.05 -25.46 15.13
CA ALA A 1155 -18.22 -24.58 15.21
C ALA A 1155 -18.80 -24.21 13.83
N TYR A 1156 -18.10 -24.53 12.73
CA TYR A 1156 -18.43 -24.11 11.38
C TYR A 1156 -18.45 -25.31 10.42
N GLY A 1157 -19.43 -25.31 9.52
CA GLY A 1157 -19.51 -26.29 8.44
C GLY A 1157 -19.17 -25.71 7.07
N SER A 1158 -19.18 -26.57 6.05
CA SER A 1158 -18.94 -26.22 4.64
C SER A 1158 -20.02 -25.33 4.04
N GLU A 1159 -21.23 -25.34 4.60
CA GLU A 1159 -22.34 -24.50 4.16
C GLU A 1159 -22.43 -23.20 4.97
N PRO A 1160 -22.96 -22.10 4.38
CA PRO A 1160 -23.13 -20.81 5.08
C PRO A 1160 -23.92 -20.88 6.38
N TRP A 1161 -25.00 -21.67 6.42
CA TRP A 1161 -25.96 -21.74 7.55
C TRP A 1161 -25.64 -22.80 8.61
N GLN A 1162 -24.58 -23.59 8.43
CA GLN A 1162 -24.23 -24.65 9.38
C GLN A 1162 -23.68 -24.09 10.70
N ARG A 1163 -24.25 -24.58 11.82
CA ARG A 1163 -23.84 -24.21 13.20
C ARG A 1163 -23.26 -25.42 13.92
N GLY A 1164 -22.13 -25.21 14.59
CA GLY A 1164 -21.60 -26.10 15.60
C GLY A 1164 -21.49 -25.42 16.96
N ASP A 1165 -21.15 -26.22 17.97
CA ASP A 1165 -20.94 -25.76 19.34
C ASP A 1165 -19.47 -25.41 19.60
N LYS A 1166 -19.22 -24.78 20.76
CA LYS A 1166 -17.88 -24.57 21.31
C LYS A 1166 -17.11 -25.89 21.40
N ALA A 1167 -15.79 -25.84 21.26
CA ALA A 1167 -14.95 -27.00 21.45
C ALA A 1167 -14.35 -27.05 22.87
N TYR A 1168 -14.12 -28.26 23.36
CA TYR A 1168 -13.48 -28.49 24.65
C TYR A 1168 -12.31 -29.46 24.51
N MET A 1169 -11.30 -29.30 25.37
CA MET A 1169 -10.17 -30.22 25.47
C MET A 1169 -9.76 -30.41 26.93
N ASP A 1170 -9.33 -31.62 27.29
CA ASP A 1170 -8.86 -31.93 28.65
C ASP A 1170 -7.60 -31.11 29.02
N SER A 1171 -6.65 -31.01 28.09
CA SER A 1171 -5.40 -30.28 28.25
C SER A 1171 -4.73 -30.02 26.90
N ILE A 1172 -3.95 -28.94 26.80
CA ILE A 1172 -3.12 -28.68 25.61
C ILE A 1172 -1.84 -29.50 25.75
N LYS A 1173 -1.55 -30.36 24.78
CA LYS A 1173 -0.33 -31.17 24.76
C LYS A 1173 0.83 -30.37 24.15
N LEU A 1174 1.94 -30.28 24.86
CA LEU A 1174 3.16 -29.57 24.44
C LEU A 1174 4.12 -30.43 23.59
N GLY A 1175 3.65 -31.61 23.17
CA GLY A 1175 4.41 -32.48 22.26
C GLY A 1175 4.76 -31.75 20.97
N GLY A 1176 5.99 -31.94 20.48
CA GLY A 1176 6.60 -31.11 19.44
C GLY A 1176 7.58 -30.07 20.02
N LEU A 1177 7.54 -29.77 21.32
CA LEU A 1177 8.63 -29.07 22.00
C LEU A 1177 9.68 -30.09 22.48
N PRO A 1178 10.99 -29.89 22.25
CA PRO A 1178 12.01 -30.89 22.57
C PRO A 1178 12.11 -31.19 24.05
N MET A 1179 11.88 -30.17 24.89
CA MET A 1179 12.04 -30.22 26.34
C MET A 1179 10.78 -29.82 27.10
N GLY A 1180 9.64 -29.69 26.40
CA GLY A 1180 8.44 -29.11 26.98
C GLY A 1180 8.69 -27.70 27.53
N LEU A 1181 7.92 -27.30 28.53
CA LEU A 1181 8.06 -26.02 29.23
C LEU A 1181 8.28 -26.26 30.74
N PRO A 1182 8.85 -25.31 31.49
CA PRO A 1182 8.98 -25.47 32.94
C PRO A 1182 7.63 -25.61 33.63
N SER A 1183 7.47 -26.65 34.47
CA SER A 1183 6.28 -26.86 35.29
C SER A 1183 6.00 -25.66 36.19
N GLY A 1184 4.73 -25.28 36.34
CA GLY A 1184 4.32 -24.09 37.09
C GLY A 1184 4.34 -22.79 36.27
N THR A 1185 4.82 -22.81 35.02
CA THR A 1185 4.67 -21.67 34.10
C THR A 1185 3.18 -21.34 33.93
N VAL A 1186 2.83 -20.06 34.07
CA VAL A 1186 1.46 -19.56 33.95
C VAL A 1186 1.27 -18.78 32.66
N PHE A 1187 0.19 -19.11 31.96
CA PHE A 1187 -0.36 -18.39 30.83
C PHE A 1187 -1.76 -17.85 31.19
N VAL A 1188 -2.18 -16.81 30.50
CA VAL A 1188 -3.55 -16.28 30.58
C VAL A 1188 -4.19 -16.24 29.20
N ASN A 1189 -5.53 -16.33 29.14
CA ASN A 1189 -6.26 -16.12 27.89
C ASN A 1189 -6.13 -14.65 27.46
N ALA A 1190 -5.71 -14.43 26.21
CA ALA A 1190 -5.50 -13.10 25.65
C ALA A 1190 -6.78 -12.26 25.56
N LEU A 1191 -7.95 -12.90 25.38
CA LEU A 1191 -9.26 -12.22 25.36
C LEU A 1191 -9.91 -12.13 26.74
N ASN A 1192 -9.55 -13.03 27.66
CA ASN A 1192 -10.05 -13.03 29.04
C ASN A 1192 -8.92 -13.31 30.03
N LYS A 1193 -8.18 -12.27 30.44
CA LYS A 1193 -7.01 -12.39 31.32
C LYS A 1193 -7.30 -12.96 32.72
N SER A 1194 -8.57 -13.14 33.10
CA SER A 1194 -8.95 -13.80 34.36
C SER A 1194 -8.83 -15.33 34.31
N GLU A 1195 -8.85 -15.93 33.12
CA GLU A 1195 -8.66 -17.36 32.93
C GLU A 1195 -7.16 -17.69 32.91
N ARG A 1196 -6.76 -18.59 33.80
CA ARG A 1196 -5.35 -18.95 34.02
C ARG A 1196 -5.10 -20.38 33.62
N TYR A 1197 -3.96 -20.59 32.99
CA TYR A 1197 -3.56 -21.88 32.45
C TYR A 1197 -2.14 -22.17 32.91
N MET A 1198 -1.89 -23.39 33.38
CA MET A 1198 -0.60 -23.72 33.97
C MET A 1198 0.01 -24.96 33.33
N VAL A 1199 1.31 -24.88 33.06
CA VAL A 1199 2.10 -26.04 32.64
C VAL A 1199 2.20 -27.02 33.81
N LYS A 1200 1.74 -28.25 33.60
CA LYS A 1200 1.92 -29.40 34.49
C LYS A 1200 2.94 -30.34 33.89
N ASP A 1201 3.74 -30.98 34.75
CA ASP A 1201 4.76 -32.00 34.43
C ASP A 1201 5.69 -31.72 33.23
N GLY A 1202 5.74 -30.45 32.82
CA GLY A 1202 6.42 -29.95 31.64
C GLY A 1202 5.81 -30.34 30.29
N ALA A 1203 4.78 -31.19 30.24
CA ALA A 1203 4.30 -31.79 28.99
C ALA A 1203 2.89 -31.34 28.57
N ARG A 1204 2.11 -30.76 29.49
CA ARG A 1204 0.74 -30.31 29.19
C ARG A 1204 0.35 -29.02 29.90
N ILE A 1205 -0.68 -28.36 29.39
CA ILE A 1205 -1.29 -27.18 30.02
C ILE A 1205 -2.72 -27.50 30.40
N GLU A 1206 -3.09 -27.12 31.63
CA GLU A 1206 -4.42 -27.30 32.22
C GLU A 1206 -5.02 -25.95 32.62
N HIS A 1207 -6.35 -25.83 32.58
CA HIS A 1207 -7.09 -24.69 33.11
C HIS A 1207 -7.12 -24.74 34.64
N VAL A 1208 -6.67 -23.68 35.32
CA VAL A 1208 -6.44 -23.65 36.77
C VAL A 1208 -7.06 -22.46 37.49
N ASP A 1209 -7.32 -22.62 38.80
CA ASP A 1209 -7.64 -21.52 39.72
C ASP A 1209 -6.39 -20.71 40.10
N ASP A 1210 -6.58 -19.67 40.91
CA ASP A 1210 -5.49 -18.83 41.42
C ASP A 1210 -4.48 -19.57 42.30
N LYS A 1211 -4.83 -20.76 42.80
CA LYS A 1211 -3.96 -21.64 43.59
C LYS A 1211 -3.27 -22.71 42.73
N GLY A 1212 -3.53 -22.73 41.42
CA GLY A 1212 -2.95 -23.68 40.48
C GLY A 1212 -3.65 -25.05 40.45
N HIS A 1213 -4.84 -25.21 41.05
CA HIS A 1213 -5.63 -26.43 40.97
C HIS A 1213 -6.44 -26.46 39.68
N ARG A 1214 -6.56 -27.63 39.04
CA ARG A 1214 -7.38 -27.79 37.84
C ARG A 1214 -8.85 -27.49 38.13
N ILE A 1215 -9.47 -26.65 37.30
CA ILE A 1215 -10.89 -26.24 37.44
C ILE A 1215 -11.83 -26.80 36.38
N GLY A 1216 -11.33 -27.56 35.40
CA GLY A 1216 -12.15 -28.25 34.41
C GLY A 1216 -11.41 -28.53 33.11
N ASP A 1217 -12.18 -28.79 32.06
CA ASP A 1217 -11.70 -28.81 30.68
C ASP A 1217 -11.44 -27.37 30.19
N ILE A 1218 -10.57 -27.26 29.19
CA ILE A 1218 -10.29 -26.02 28.48
C ILE A 1218 -11.38 -25.79 27.43
N GLU A 1219 -12.04 -24.64 27.51
CA GLU A 1219 -13.00 -24.17 26.52
C GLU A 1219 -12.27 -23.36 25.43
N LEU A 1220 -12.48 -23.67 24.16
CA LEU A 1220 -11.84 -22.99 23.02
C LEU A 1220 -12.72 -21.93 22.35
N ASP A 1221 -13.87 -21.60 22.95
CA ASP A 1221 -14.93 -20.80 22.30
C ASP A 1221 -15.28 -21.37 20.89
N LYS A 1222 -15.87 -20.56 20.02
CA LYS A 1222 -16.09 -20.88 18.59
C LYS A 1222 -14.90 -20.52 17.69
N LYS A 1223 -13.92 -19.75 18.18
CA LYS A 1223 -12.82 -19.18 17.37
C LYS A 1223 -11.47 -19.84 17.65
N GLY A 1224 -11.31 -20.45 18.82
CA GLY A 1224 -10.04 -20.94 19.34
C GLY A 1224 -9.60 -20.19 20.60
N LEU A 1225 -8.37 -20.51 21.04
CA LEU A 1225 -7.77 -19.99 22.27
C LEU A 1225 -6.36 -19.47 21.99
N ILE A 1226 -6.07 -18.24 22.42
CA ILE A 1226 -4.72 -17.68 22.41
C ILE A 1226 -4.31 -17.43 23.86
N LEU A 1227 -3.22 -18.05 24.26
CA LEU A 1227 -2.61 -17.95 25.58
C LEU A 1227 -1.33 -17.13 25.49
N VAL A 1228 -1.16 -16.16 26.38
CA VAL A 1228 0.06 -15.34 26.52
C VAL A 1228 0.67 -15.56 27.88
N ARG A 1229 2.00 -15.56 27.98
CA ARG A 1229 2.71 -15.76 29.24
C ARG A 1229 2.43 -14.62 30.22
N GLU A 1230 2.24 -14.95 31.50
CA GLU A 1230 1.96 -13.94 32.54
C GLU A 1230 3.16 -13.02 32.83
N LYS A 1231 4.38 -13.56 32.71
CA LYS A 1231 5.65 -12.86 33.01
C LYS A 1231 6.65 -13.10 31.88
N ASP A 1232 7.54 -12.15 31.63
CA ASP A 1232 8.62 -12.32 30.65
C ASP A 1232 9.59 -13.46 31.09
N PHE A 1233 10.50 -13.86 30.21
CA PHE A 1233 11.47 -14.91 30.54
C PHE A 1233 12.43 -14.56 31.67
N ARG A 1234 12.52 -13.29 32.06
CA ARG A 1234 13.30 -12.80 33.21
C ARG A 1234 12.46 -12.73 34.50
N GLY A 1235 11.18 -13.10 34.45
CA GLY A 1235 10.26 -13.09 35.59
C GLY A 1235 9.59 -11.74 35.88
N ASN A 1236 9.75 -10.75 35.00
CA ASN A 1236 9.12 -9.45 35.13
C ASN A 1236 7.66 -9.50 34.63
N ALA A 1237 6.77 -8.80 35.32
CA ALA A 1237 5.41 -8.59 34.81
C ALA A 1237 5.44 -7.61 33.63
N PHE A 1238 4.65 -7.88 32.58
CA PHE A 1238 4.49 -6.88 31.51
C PHE A 1238 3.68 -5.67 32.01
N PRO A 1239 3.95 -4.45 31.51
CA PRO A 1239 3.22 -3.24 31.92
C PRO A 1239 1.68 -3.35 31.79
N SER A 1240 1.21 -4.18 30.86
CA SER A 1240 -0.21 -4.46 30.58
C SER A 1240 -0.89 -5.41 31.58
N PHE A 1241 -0.14 -6.03 32.51
CA PHE A 1241 -0.66 -6.94 33.54
C PHE A 1241 -1.11 -6.24 34.83
N LYS A 1242 -1.13 -4.90 34.88
CA LYS A 1242 -1.90 -4.18 35.91
C LYS A 1242 -3.39 -4.35 35.63
N GLY A 1243 -3.92 -5.53 35.99
CA GLY A 1243 -5.34 -5.81 36.02
C GLY A 1243 -6.06 -4.78 36.88
N LYS A 1244 -7.20 -4.31 36.37
CA LYS A 1244 -8.07 -3.23 36.84
C LYS A 1244 -7.59 -1.82 36.49
N ILE A 1245 -8.06 -1.33 35.35
CA ILE A 1245 -8.59 0.04 35.33
C ILE A 1245 -9.72 0.03 36.36
N GLU A 1246 -9.49 0.57 37.55
CA GLU A 1246 -10.58 0.86 38.49
C GLU A 1246 -11.61 1.69 37.72
N ASN A 1247 -12.82 1.14 37.52
CA ASN A 1247 -13.93 1.93 37.03
C ASN A 1247 -14.13 3.10 38.01
N PRO A 1248 -13.98 4.37 37.57
CA PRO A 1248 -14.13 5.52 38.48
C PRO A 1248 -15.52 5.54 39.14
N ASN A 1249 -16.53 4.95 38.50
CA ASN A 1249 -17.88 4.80 39.05
C ASN A 1249 -17.96 3.76 40.18
N VAL A 1250 -17.05 2.78 40.23
CA VAL A 1250 -16.96 1.81 41.34
C VAL A 1250 -16.33 2.45 42.58
N LYS A 1251 -15.45 3.45 42.41
CA LYS A 1251 -14.92 4.23 43.54
C LYS A 1251 -15.97 5.17 44.14
N LEU A 1252 -16.87 5.72 43.31
CA LEU A 1252 -18.04 6.50 43.75
C LEU A 1252 -19.13 5.62 44.38
N ALA A 1253 -19.29 4.37 43.93
CA ALA A 1253 -20.20 3.40 44.57
C ALA A 1253 -19.65 2.87 45.90
N ASN A 1254 -18.34 2.60 46.00
CA ASN A 1254 -17.70 2.05 47.21
C ASN A 1254 -17.38 3.09 48.28
N THR A 1255 -17.40 4.39 47.97
CA THR A 1255 -17.33 5.46 48.98
C THR A 1255 -18.68 5.74 49.66
N LYS A 1256 -19.79 5.29 49.07
CA LYS A 1256 -21.14 5.43 49.65
C LYS A 1256 -21.52 4.37 50.69
N TYR A 1257 -20.75 3.29 50.82
CA TYR A 1257 -21.06 2.15 51.71
C TYR A 1257 -20.14 1.98 52.93
N ASN A 1258 -19.28 2.95 53.24
CA ASN A 1258 -18.41 2.92 54.43
C ASN A 1258 -18.68 4.06 55.43
N PHE A 1259 -19.95 4.41 55.64
CA PHE A 1259 -20.39 5.24 56.77
C PHE A 1259 -21.46 4.52 57.60
N SER A 1260 -21.09 3.42 58.26
CA SER A 1260 -21.86 2.91 59.39
C SER A 1260 -21.08 1.86 60.20
N TYR A 1261 -19.94 2.19 60.81
CA TYR A 1261 -19.44 1.49 62.00
C TYR A 1261 -18.34 2.33 62.68
N MET A 1262 -18.75 3.40 63.36
CA MET A 1262 -18.05 3.95 64.53
C MET A 1262 -19.03 4.81 65.33
N LYS A 1263 -19.82 4.12 66.16
CA LYS A 1263 -20.40 4.68 67.39
C LYS A 1263 -20.14 3.65 68.48
N ARG A 1264 -19.29 4.05 69.43
CA ARG A 1264 -18.64 3.32 70.53
C ARG A 1264 -17.36 2.59 70.18
#